data_AF-A0A2E3DNV1-F1
#
_entry.id   AF-A0A2E3DNV1-F1
#
_cell.length_a   1.000
_cell.length_b   1.000
_cell.length_c   1.000
_cell.angle_alpha   90.00
_cell.angle_beta   90.00
_cell.angle_gamma   90.00
#
_symmetry.space_group_name_H-M   'P 1'
#
loop_
_entity.id
_entity.type
_entity.pdbx_description
1 polymer ?
#
loop_
_entity_poly.entity_id
_entity_poly.type
_entity_poly.pdbx_seq_one_letter_code
_entity_poly.pdbx_strand_id
1 'polypeptide(L)'
;MQLIVKQPKSALLMSLLLCLFIADSVVAQVTITPAMRKAENALRIKITRAGNWFAQGKIDDSANLVVEVQKEFEEQMKGADQQRLALYSRVYNMLKKAHALLELEGIELTELKQPIVAKPMPKPPANPANPANVQMTLDAIPEGKISFVNHVTPILMAKCGNCHVRQARGMFSMESFETLMKGPDAGVVIFAKDATGSRLIEVIEEGDMPRGGLKITDVELAVLKKWINEGAEYDSDDPKALLVDLNPNVSVGDLPVVKPMKAIGTETVSFKNDVAPILMQNCASCHGFGDRPSGRFDLASFSAMMRGGENGPPILPGNPDDSFLVKKLLGTGGGQRMPRGRDPLDDAQMEIITTWIQEGATFDGLDFTTNIRRVVAIAVAENSSHEEVAANRITLAASNWNLAMPGINHATADTSNFHLLGTQTEAQLTEFGTQAEVIAKKVGLALKLPADKPLLKGKITLYFFNARYDYGEFGTMIEKRSLPRQWKGHFNYDIVDAYGTVLVPRSEDYTFDGLVAQHVAGIYGRSIGDVPTWFSTGLARVVAAKVVKGDPRIDAWKESVNPAASRVANSSDIVSGKLGGEDGAVLSYSYVQFLMDNQARWNVLVNSVSNGANFNKAFVGAYGDTPEKISEIWWKSGS
;
A
#
# COMPACT_ATOMS: atom_id res chain seq x y z
N MET A 1 -27.22 67.46 53.66
CA MET A 1 -28.67 67.60 53.88
C MET A 1 -29.25 66.21 54.07
N GLN A 2 -30.14 66.08 55.05
CA GLN A 2 -30.58 64.88 55.74
C GLN A 2 -31.67 64.07 54.99
N LEU A 3 -31.82 62.81 55.44
CA LEU A 3 -33.07 62.03 55.60
C LEU A 3 -33.52 61.00 54.54
N ILE A 4 -33.40 59.75 54.99
CA ILE A 4 -34.20 58.53 54.73
C ILE A 4 -35.69 58.78 55.02
N VAL A 5 -36.63 58.17 54.26
CA VAL A 5 -37.91 57.64 54.79
C VAL A 5 -38.44 56.45 53.93
N LYS A 6 -39.14 55.56 54.65
CA LYS A 6 -39.60 54.17 54.47
C LYS A 6 -40.72 53.89 53.45
N GLN A 7 -40.86 52.59 53.17
CA GLN A 7 -41.95 51.86 52.51
C GLN A 7 -43.36 52.03 53.11
N PRO A 8 -44.38 51.40 52.49
CA PRO A 8 -45.15 50.40 53.26
C PRO A 8 -45.40 49.05 52.55
N LYS A 9 -45.51 48.00 53.38
CA LYS A 9 -46.10 46.67 53.13
C LYS A 9 -47.55 46.66 53.64
N SER A 10 -48.45 45.91 53.00
CA SER A 10 -49.69 45.24 53.51
C SER A 10 -50.71 45.16 52.35
N ALA A 11 -51.54 44.13 52.13
CA ALA A 11 -51.91 42.93 52.88
C ALA A 11 -52.56 41.86 51.95
N LEU A 12 -52.47 40.58 52.37
CA LEU A 12 -53.47 39.49 52.39
C LEU A 12 -54.49 39.32 51.23
N LEU A 13 -55.02 38.15 50.89
CA LEU A 13 -54.77 36.71 51.07
C LEU A 13 -55.93 36.05 50.30
N MET A 14 -55.65 34.98 49.53
CA MET A 14 -56.55 33.84 49.29
C MET A 14 -57.83 34.02 48.44
N SER A 15 -57.83 33.46 47.23
CA SER A 15 -58.83 32.46 46.76
C SER A 15 -58.48 31.91 45.36
N LEU A 16 -58.07 30.65 45.34
CA LEU A 16 -58.14 29.57 44.34
C LEU A 16 -58.58 29.84 42.87
N LEU A 17 -57.85 29.14 41.98
CA LEU A 17 -58.22 28.53 40.68
C LEU A 17 -58.24 29.37 39.38
N LEU A 18 -57.08 29.41 38.69
CA LEU A 18 -56.83 28.92 37.31
C LEU A 18 -55.33 29.11 37.04
N CYS A 19 -54.53 28.04 36.95
CA CYS A 19 -53.94 27.53 35.70
C CYS A 19 -53.29 28.61 34.80
N LEU A 20 -52.06 28.54 34.29
CA LEU A 20 -51.06 27.48 34.13
C LEU A 20 -49.77 28.16 33.62
N PHE A 21 -48.62 27.66 34.08
CA PHE A 21 -47.27 27.71 33.47
C PHE A 21 -46.69 29.05 32.96
N ILE A 22 -45.58 29.48 33.59
CA ILE A 22 -44.22 29.46 33.03
C ILE A 22 -43.25 29.60 34.21
N ALA A 23 -42.49 28.54 34.48
CA ALA A 23 -41.20 28.63 35.13
C ALA A 23 -40.34 27.54 34.46
N ASP A 24 -39.59 27.97 33.44
CA ASP A 24 -38.59 27.16 32.76
C ASP A 24 -37.61 26.62 33.79
N SER A 25 -37.65 25.31 33.98
CA SER A 25 -36.53 24.58 34.55
C SER A 25 -35.51 24.43 33.42
N VAL A 26 -34.43 25.21 33.49
CA VAL A 26 -33.26 25.04 32.63
C VAL A 26 -32.67 23.66 32.91
N VAL A 27 -33.00 22.69 32.07
CA VAL A 27 -32.27 21.41 32.01
C VAL A 27 -30.94 21.71 31.33
N ALA A 28 -29.86 21.75 32.10
CA ALA A 28 -28.51 21.82 31.53
C ALA A 28 -28.29 20.61 30.62
N GLN A 29 -28.16 20.83 29.31
CA GLN A 29 -27.75 19.79 28.37
C GLN A 29 -26.29 19.41 28.69
N VAL A 30 -26.06 18.19 29.16
CA VAL A 30 -24.71 17.71 29.45
C VAL A 30 -24.04 17.32 28.12
N THR A 31 -23.21 18.21 27.59
CA THR A 31 -22.34 17.90 26.44
C THR A 31 -21.21 16.94 26.86
N ILE A 32 -20.92 15.93 26.04
CA ILE A 32 -19.80 14.99 26.27
C ILE A 32 -18.47 15.75 26.42
N THR A 33 -17.90 15.75 27.63
CA THR A 33 -16.65 16.45 27.90
C THR A 33 -15.41 15.60 27.59
N PRO A 34 -14.24 16.22 27.36
CA PRO A 34 -12.97 15.48 27.24
C PRO A 34 -12.65 14.61 28.45
N ALA A 35 -13.04 15.04 29.66
CA ALA A 35 -12.88 14.25 30.88
C ALA A 35 -13.73 12.97 30.86
N MET A 36 -14.97 13.04 30.36
CA MET A 36 -15.84 11.87 30.19
C MET A 36 -15.28 10.88 29.16
N ARG A 37 -14.75 11.36 28.04
CA ARG A 37 -14.07 10.49 27.05
C ARG A 37 -12.82 9.84 27.60
N LYS A 38 -12.05 10.57 28.42
CA LYS A 38 -10.85 10.03 29.08
C LYS A 38 -11.22 8.94 30.10
N ALA A 39 -12.28 9.15 30.88
CA ALA A 39 -12.78 8.16 31.83
C ALA A 39 -13.33 6.90 31.13
N GLU A 40 -14.11 7.04 30.05
CA GLU A 40 -14.58 5.93 29.22
C GLU A 40 -13.42 5.10 28.66
N ASN A 41 -12.40 5.77 28.11
CA ASN A 41 -11.25 5.08 27.55
C ASN A 41 -10.41 4.36 28.61
N ALA A 42 -10.32 4.90 29.83
CA ALA A 42 -9.63 4.25 30.95
C ALA A 42 -10.30 2.92 31.32
N LEU A 43 -11.64 2.88 31.39
CA LEU A 43 -12.38 1.63 31.64
C LEU A 43 -12.17 0.60 30.53
N ARG A 44 -12.18 1.03 29.26
CA ARG A 44 -11.90 0.14 28.13
C ARG A 44 -10.51 -0.49 28.19
N ILE A 45 -9.49 0.28 28.59
CA ILE A 45 -8.14 -0.23 28.74
C ILE A 45 -8.07 -1.27 29.86
N LYS A 46 -8.73 -1.01 31.01
CA LYS A 46 -8.79 -1.97 32.12
C LYS A 46 -9.50 -3.27 31.73
N ILE A 47 -10.64 -3.22 31.04
CA ILE A 47 -11.34 -4.44 30.58
C ILE A 47 -10.52 -5.21 29.56
N THR A 48 -9.82 -4.51 28.66
CA THR A 48 -8.91 -5.16 27.70
C THR A 48 -7.76 -5.88 28.42
N ARG A 49 -7.20 -5.26 29.47
CA ARG A 49 -6.20 -5.91 30.32
C ARG A 49 -6.76 -7.13 31.05
N ALA A 50 -7.99 -7.07 31.57
CA ALA A 50 -8.65 -8.22 32.18
C ALA A 50 -8.79 -9.38 31.18
N GLY A 51 -9.26 -9.10 29.95
CA GLY A 51 -9.32 -10.11 28.88
C GLY A 51 -7.97 -10.71 28.53
N ASN A 52 -6.88 -9.93 28.54
CA ASN A 52 -5.54 -10.45 28.33
C ASN A 52 -5.05 -11.35 29.48
N TRP A 53 -5.42 -11.04 30.73
CA TRP A 53 -5.12 -11.91 31.88
C TRP A 53 -5.93 -13.20 31.84
N PHE A 54 -7.20 -13.12 31.46
CA PHE A 54 -8.05 -14.29 31.22
C PHE A 54 -7.41 -15.22 30.17
N ALA A 55 -6.99 -14.68 29.03
CA ALA A 55 -6.32 -15.45 27.97
C ALA A 55 -4.97 -16.06 28.40
N GLN A 56 -4.34 -15.52 29.44
CA GLN A 56 -3.09 -16.04 30.03
C GLN A 56 -3.33 -17.04 31.16
N GLY A 57 -4.59 -17.43 31.42
CA GLY A 57 -4.96 -18.34 32.51
C GLY A 57 -4.94 -17.70 33.90
N LYS A 58 -4.80 -16.37 34.00
CA LYS A 58 -4.87 -15.62 35.25
C LYS A 58 -6.31 -15.23 35.56
N ILE A 59 -7.14 -16.24 35.80
CA ILE A 59 -8.60 -16.09 35.87
C ILE A 59 -9.02 -15.21 37.07
N ASP A 60 -8.39 -15.41 38.24
CA ASP A 60 -8.69 -14.60 39.44
C ASP A 60 -8.30 -13.11 39.27
N ASP A 61 -7.16 -12.83 38.66
CA ASP A 61 -6.71 -11.45 38.39
C ASP A 61 -7.65 -10.76 37.38
N SER A 62 -8.12 -11.51 36.38
CA SER A 62 -9.12 -11.04 35.43
C SER A 62 -10.45 -10.75 36.13
N ALA A 63 -10.95 -11.67 36.96
CA ALA A 63 -12.19 -11.51 37.69
C ALA A 63 -12.18 -10.27 38.60
N ASN A 64 -11.11 -10.12 39.39
CA ASN A 64 -10.94 -8.98 40.28
C ASN A 64 -10.94 -7.64 39.52
N LEU A 65 -10.28 -7.59 38.36
CA LEU A 65 -10.25 -6.38 37.54
C LEU A 65 -11.59 -6.10 36.86
N VAL A 66 -12.35 -7.12 36.46
CA VAL A 66 -13.72 -6.95 35.91
C VAL A 66 -14.65 -6.38 36.97
N VAL A 67 -14.58 -6.86 38.22
CA VAL A 67 -15.36 -6.31 39.35
C VAL A 67 -15.01 -4.83 39.60
N GLU A 68 -13.72 -4.48 39.56
CA GLU A 68 -13.28 -3.09 39.70
C GLU A 68 -13.88 -2.20 38.60
N VAL A 69 -13.80 -2.64 37.34
CA VAL A 69 -14.31 -1.87 36.22
C VAL A 69 -15.83 -1.77 36.24
N GLN A 70 -16.54 -2.83 36.64
CA GLN A 70 -17.99 -2.80 36.81
C GLN A 70 -18.39 -1.72 37.82
N LYS A 71 -17.73 -1.67 38.98
CA LYS A 71 -18.01 -0.67 40.01
C LYS A 71 -17.76 0.75 39.52
N GLU A 72 -16.66 0.99 38.82
CA GLU A 72 -16.34 2.30 38.24
C GLU A 72 -17.34 2.68 37.14
N PHE A 73 -17.74 1.73 36.29
CA PHE A 73 -18.77 1.93 35.28
C PHE A 73 -20.11 2.32 35.92
N GLU A 74 -20.58 1.57 36.93
CA GLU A 74 -21.84 1.86 37.62
C GLU A 74 -21.84 3.25 38.26
N GLU A 75 -20.70 3.71 38.80
CA GLU A 75 -20.56 5.07 39.32
C GLU A 75 -20.70 6.13 38.22
N GLN A 76 -20.09 5.91 37.04
CA GLN A 76 -20.24 6.82 35.89
C GLN A 76 -21.68 6.86 35.35
N MET A 77 -22.43 5.77 35.56
CA MET A 77 -23.81 5.63 35.09
C MET A 77 -24.87 6.21 36.03
N LYS A 78 -24.51 6.62 37.26
CA LYS A 78 -25.45 7.28 38.18
C LYS A 78 -25.94 8.61 37.60
N GLY A 79 -27.24 8.70 37.35
CA GLY A 79 -27.88 9.90 36.78
C GLY A 79 -27.45 10.20 35.34
N ALA A 80 -27.01 9.20 34.58
CA ALA A 80 -26.58 9.37 33.19
C ALA A 80 -27.74 9.75 32.26
N ASP A 81 -27.51 10.72 31.39
CA ASP A 81 -28.42 11.09 30.31
C ASP A 81 -28.17 10.28 29.04
N GLN A 82 -29.00 10.47 28.01
CA GLN A 82 -28.94 9.68 26.78
C GLN A 82 -27.59 9.79 26.03
N GLN A 83 -26.90 10.93 26.14
CA GLN A 83 -25.59 11.12 25.51
C GLN A 83 -24.47 10.40 26.27
N ARG A 84 -24.52 10.42 27.61
CA ARG A 84 -23.60 9.63 28.44
C ARG A 84 -23.86 8.13 28.31
N LEU A 85 -25.12 7.72 28.22
CA LEU A 85 -25.53 6.34 27.92
C LEU A 85 -24.95 5.86 26.59
N ALA A 86 -25.05 6.68 25.53
CA ALA A 86 -24.47 6.36 24.23
C ALA A 86 -22.94 6.26 24.29
N LEU A 87 -22.26 7.15 25.02
CA LEU A 87 -20.80 7.14 25.17
C LEU A 87 -20.29 5.86 25.86
N TYR A 88 -20.97 5.39 26.91
CA TYR A 88 -20.53 4.25 27.72
C TYR A 88 -21.12 2.89 27.26
N SER A 89 -21.96 2.88 26.23
CA SER A 89 -22.56 1.67 25.64
C SER A 89 -21.53 0.59 25.30
N ARG A 90 -20.36 1.01 24.79
CA ARG A 90 -19.27 0.09 24.46
C ARG A 90 -18.64 -0.55 25.70
N VAL A 91 -18.47 0.20 26.79
CA VAL A 91 -17.94 -0.31 28.06
C VAL A 91 -18.92 -1.33 28.66
N TYR A 92 -20.22 -1.05 28.61
CA TYR A 92 -21.28 -1.97 29.05
C TYR A 92 -21.22 -3.31 28.31
N ASN A 93 -21.13 -3.28 26.98
CA ASN A 93 -21.06 -4.50 26.17
C ASN A 93 -19.77 -5.29 26.42
N MET A 94 -18.65 -4.61 26.71
CA MET A 94 -17.41 -5.27 27.08
C MET A 94 -17.50 -5.94 28.47
N LEU A 95 -18.12 -5.29 29.45
CA LEU A 95 -18.41 -5.90 30.76
C LEU A 95 -19.33 -7.10 30.63
N LYS A 96 -20.41 -6.99 29.85
CA LYS A 96 -21.34 -8.11 29.62
C LYS A 96 -20.64 -9.35 29.05
N LYS A 97 -19.71 -9.16 28.10
CA LYS A 97 -18.90 -10.26 27.55
C LYS A 97 -17.92 -10.82 28.57
N ALA A 98 -17.29 -9.96 29.37
CA ALA A 98 -16.36 -10.40 30.42
C ALA A 98 -17.06 -11.22 31.52
N HIS A 99 -18.28 -10.84 31.91
CA HIS A 99 -19.11 -11.62 32.84
C HIS A 99 -19.41 -13.01 32.28
N ALA A 100 -19.89 -13.09 31.04
CA ALA A 100 -20.21 -14.37 30.41
C ALA A 100 -18.99 -15.30 30.32
N LEU A 101 -17.80 -14.76 30.03
CA LEU A 101 -16.56 -15.54 29.98
C LEU A 101 -16.12 -16.04 31.36
N LEU A 102 -16.24 -15.22 32.41
CA LEU A 102 -15.88 -15.59 33.77
C LEU A 102 -16.87 -16.59 34.39
N GLU A 103 -18.16 -16.47 34.06
CA GLU A 103 -19.19 -17.43 34.45
C GLU A 103 -18.94 -18.82 33.84
N LEU A 104 -18.42 -18.89 32.61
CA LEU A 104 -18.02 -20.16 31.98
C LEU A 104 -16.85 -20.84 32.69
N GLU A 105 -15.98 -20.07 33.36
CA GLU A 105 -14.91 -20.58 34.23
C GLU A 105 -15.39 -20.84 35.67
N GLY A 106 -16.69 -20.72 35.93
CA GLY A 106 -17.30 -20.96 37.25
C GLY A 106 -17.16 -19.80 38.24
N ILE A 107 -16.79 -18.59 37.80
CA ILE A 107 -16.74 -17.38 38.63
C ILE A 107 -18.04 -16.59 38.48
N GLU A 108 -18.83 -16.53 39.55
CA GLU A 108 -20.03 -15.71 39.62
C GLU A 108 -19.70 -14.27 40.05
N LEU A 109 -20.11 -13.30 39.23
CA LEU A 109 -19.97 -11.87 39.51
C LEU A 109 -21.30 -11.23 39.90
N THR A 110 -21.24 -10.08 40.58
CA THR A 110 -22.43 -9.29 40.88
C THR A 110 -23.14 -8.85 39.59
N GLU A 111 -24.47 -8.95 39.56
CA GLU A 111 -25.29 -8.66 38.37
C GLU A 111 -24.98 -7.29 37.75
N LEU A 112 -24.69 -7.28 36.44
CA LEU A 112 -24.41 -6.07 35.67
C LEU A 112 -25.70 -5.32 35.32
N LYS A 113 -25.98 -4.21 36.00
CA LYS A 113 -27.21 -3.43 35.81
C LYS A 113 -27.28 -2.76 34.44
N GLN A 114 -28.39 -2.95 33.73
CA GLN A 114 -28.67 -2.27 32.47
C GLN A 114 -28.94 -0.77 32.68
N PRO A 115 -28.30 0.12 31.90
CA PRO A 115 -28.62 1.55 31.94
C PRO A 115 -29.99 1.85 31.30
N ILE A 116 -30.89 2.57 32.00
CA ILE A 116 -32.27 2.86 31.53
C ILE A 116 -32.26 3.92 30.42
N VAL A 117 -32.86 3.63 29.25
CA VAL A 117 -33.01 4.54 28.10
C VAL A 117 -34.37 5.25 28.12
N ALA A 118 -34.40 6.59 28.01
CA ALA A 118 -35.65 7.37 27.87
C ALA A 118 -36.16 7.41 26.42
N LYS A 119 -37.49 7.46 26.22
CA LYS A 119 -38.22 7.29 24.94
C LYS A 119 -37.82 8.28 23.82
N PRO A 120 -37.99 7.92 22.51
CA PRO A 120 -37.58 8.75 21.38
C PRO A 120 -38.57 9.89 21.03
N MET A 121 -38.06 11.03 20.54
CA MET A 121 -38.83 12.17 20.00
C MET A 121 -39.33 11.95 18.55
N PRO A 122 -40.32 12.73 18.06
CA PRO A 122 -40.99 12.51 16.78
C PRO A 122 -40.18 12.96 15.55
N LYS A 123 -40.50 12.35 14.40
CA LYS A 123 -39.78 12.36 13.12
C LYS A 123 -40.02 13.64 12.28
N PRO A 124 -39.01 14.19 11.56
CA PRO A 124 -39.22 15.26 10.57
C PRO A 124 -39.80 14.71 9.25
N PRO A 125 -40.39 15.57 8.39
CA PRO A 125 -41.14 15.13 7.21
C PRO A 125 -40.24 14.58 6.11
N ALA A 126 -40.80 13.64 5.34
CA ALA A 126 -40.14 12.93 4.26
C ALA A 126 -39.80 13.84 3.07
N ASN A 127 -38.63 13.64 2.48
CA ASN A 127 -38.27 14.19 1.17
C ASN A 127 -38.79 13.26 0.06
N PRO A 128 -39.22 13.78 -1.11
CA PRO A 128 -39.87 12.96 -2.12
C PRO A 128 -38.86 12.07 -2.86
N ALA A 129 -39.40 10.97 -3.38
CA ALA A 129 -38.69 9.83 -3.94
C ALA A 129 -37.74 10.16 -5.10
N ASN A 130 -36.60 9.47 -5.13
CA ASN A 130 -35.76 9.32 -6.32
C ASN A 130 -36.25 8.09 -7.11
N PRO A 131 -36.51 8.17 -8.43
CA PRO A 131 -37.00 7.04 -9.20
C PRO A 131 -35.86 6.09 -9.60
N ALA A 132 -36.21 4.81 -9.74
CA ALA A 132 -35.39 3.65 -10.18
C ALA A 132 -34.53 2.94 -9.12
N ASN A 133 -35.18 2.35 -8.11
CA ASN A 133 -34.67 1.13 -7.46
C ASN A 133 -35.29 -0.08 -8.17
N VAL A 134 -34.49 -0.90 -8.84
CA VAL A 134 -34.90 -2.28 -9.15
C VAL A 134 -34.83 -3.05 -7.85
N GLN A 135 -36.00 -3.31 -7.29
CA GLN A 135 -36.20 -3.95 -6.00
C GLN A 135 -36.26 -5.46 -6.23
N MET A 136 -35.14 -6.17 -6.06
CA MET A 136 -35.16 -7.62 -5.88
C MET A 136 -35.31 -7.89 -4.39
N THR A 137 -36.55 -8.00 -3.92
CA THR A 137 -36.86 -8.61 -2.62
C THR A 137 -37.02 -10.10 -2.84
N LEU A 138 -36.36 -10.93 -2.03
CA LEU A 138 -36.76 -12.32 -1.90
C LEU A 138 -38.09 -12.34 -1.15
N ASP A 139 -39.16 -12.69 -1.83
CA ASP A 139 -40.51 -12.67 -1.26
C ASP A 139 -40.84 -13.95 -0.45
N ALA A 140 -40.00 -14.99 -0.58
CA ALA A 140 -40.09 -16.23 0.19
C ALA A 140 -38.72 -16.86 0.43
N ILE A 141 -38.60 -17.68 1.49
CA ILE A 141 -37.39 -18.46 1.78
C ILE A 141 -37.34 -19.67 0.82
N PRO A 142 -36.27 -19.87 0.04
CA PRO A 142 -36.15 -21.00 -0.87
C PRO A 142 -36.24 -22.36 -0.16
N GLU A 143 -36.94 -23.31 -0.78
CA GLU A 143 -36.98 -24.71 -0.36
C GLU A 143 -35.64 -25.40 -0.65
N GLY A 144 -35.19 -26.29 0.25
CA GLY A 144 -33.88 -26.95 0.12
C GLY A 144 -32.69 -26.12 0.61
N LYS A 145 -31.47 -26.51 0.21
CA LYS A 145 -30.22 -25.88 0.66
C LYS A 145 -30.05 -24.47 0.08
N ILE A 146 -29.57 -23.53 0.88
CA ILE A 146 -29.37 -22.16 0.43
C ILE A 146 -28.05 -22.01 -0.34
N SER A 147 -28.19 -21.77 -1.65
CA SER A 147 -27.10 -21.38 -2.56
C SER A 147 -26.47 -20.04 -2.18
N PHE A 148 -25.14 -19.98 -2.10
CA PHE A 148 -24.44 -18.73 -1.83
C PHE A 148 -24.51 -17.80 -3.06
N VAL A 149 -24.28 -18.32 -4.26
CA VAL A 149 -24.35 -17.52 -5.49
C VAL A 149 -25.77 -17.02 -5.77
N ASN A 150 -26.78 -17.88 -5.66
CA ASN A 150 -28.13 -17.55 -6.12
C ASN A 150 -29.02 -16.87 -5.07
N HIS A 151 -28.77 -17.10 -3.77
CA HIS A 151 -29.64 -16.58 -2.72
C HIS A 151 -28.95 -15.59 -1.77
N VAL A 152 -27.67 -15.79 -1.45
CA VAL A 152 -26.95 -14.95 -0.47
C VAL A 152 -26.27 -13.75 -1.13
N THR A 153 -25.56 -13.98 -2.23
CA THR A 153 -24.84 -12.95 -2.97
C THR A 153 -25.75 -11.79 -3.40
N PRO A 154 -26.98 -12.01 -3.90
CA PRO A 154 -27.88 -10.91 -4.23
C PRO A 154 -28.23 -10.02 -3.02
N ILE A 155 -28.47 -10.63 -1.85
CA ILE A 155 -28.79 -9.89 -0.61
C ILE A 155 -27.57 -9.06 -0.17
N LEU A 156 -26.39 -9.68 -0.10
CA LEU A 156 -25.17 -8.99 0.32
C LEU A 156 -24.82 -7.85 -0.64
N MET A 157 -24.89 -8.09 -1.95
CA MET A 157 -24.56 -7.07 -2.94
C MET A 157 -25.55 -5.90 -2.91
N ALA A 158 -26.84 -6.16 -2.83
CA ALA A 158 -27.87 -5.12 -2.83
C ALA A 158 -27.84 -4.26 -1.55
N LYS A 159 -27.49 -4.84 -0.40
CA LYS A 159 -27.67 -4.20 0.91
C LYS A 159 -26.37 -3.73 1.53
N CYS A 160 -25.27 -4.43 1.23
CA CYS A 160 -23.97 -4.24 1.89
C CYS A 160 -22.84 -3.94 0.87
N GLY A 161 -23.02 -4.30 -0.41
CA GLY A 161 -22.00 -4.21 -1.47
C GLY A 161 -21.42 -2.81 -1.68
N ASN A 162 -22.25 -1.78 -1.57
CA ASN A 162 -21.83 -0.39 -1.74
C ASN A 162 -20.73 0.06 -0.76
N CYS A 163 -20.69 -0.51 0.44
CA CYS A 163 -19.70 -0.14 1.46
C CYS A 163 -18.64 -1.22 1.68
N HIS A 164 -19.01 -2.50 1.62
CA HIS A 164 -18.14 -3.61 2.01
C HIS A 164 -17.53 -4.38 0.83
N VAL A 165 -17.99 -4.15 -0.41
CA VAL A 165 -17.28 -4.59 -1.64
C VAL A 165 -16.51 -3.43 -2.24
N ARG A 166 -17.14 -2.25 -2.39
CA ARG A 166 -16.55 -1.11 -3.10
C ARG A 166 -15.59 -0.25 -2.27
N GLN A 167 -15.72 -0.24 -0.94
CA GLN A 167 -15.03 0.73 -0.06
C GLN A 167 -14.37 0.09 1.17
N ALA A 168 -14.52 -1.22 1.36
CA ALA A 168 -14.08 -2.00 2.53
C ALA A 168 -14.28 -1.26 3.89
N ARG A 169 -15.42 -0.58 4.04
CA ARG A 169 -15.66 0.28 5.22
C ARG A 169 -15.61 -0.55 6.49
N GLY A 170 -14.93 -0.02 7.51
CA GLY A 170 -14.71 -0.73 8.77
C GLY A 170 -13.61 -1.77 8.72
N MET A 171 -12.70 -1.71 7.74
CA MET A 171 -11.60 -2.66 7.53
C MET A 171 -12.07 -4.08 7.18
N PHE A 172 -13.31 -4.20 6.71
CA PHE A 172 -13.94 -5.45 6.33
C PHE A 172 -14.29 -5.42 4.84
N SER A 173 -13.81 -6.42 4.11
CA SER A 173 -14.10 -6.66 2.69
C SER A 173 -14.95 -7.91 2.55
N MET A 174 -15.90 -7.87 1.63
CA MET A 174 -16.64 -9.04 1.14
C MET A 174 -16.59 -9.09 -0.39
N GLU A 175 -15.49 -8.62 -0.99
CA GLU A 175 -15.33 -8.57 -2.45
C GLU A 175 -15.33 -9.95 -3.10
N SER A 176 -15.02 -11.00 -2.34
CA SER A 176 -15.06 -12.41 -2.72
C SER A 176 -15.61 -13.25 -1.55
N PHE A 177 -15.96 -14.51 -1.81
CA PHE A 177 -16.34 -15.41 -0.73
C PHE A 177 -15.19 -15.62 0.27
N GLU A 178 -13.95 -15.75 -0.21
CA GLU A 178 -12.75 -15.88 0.64
C GLU A 178 -12.59 -14.70 1.60
N THR A 179 -12.73 -13.47 1.11
CA THR A 179 -12.56 -12.26 1.93
C THR A 179 -13.71 -12.07 2.91
N LEU A 180 -14.94 -12.38 2.51
CA LEU A 180 -16.12 -12.40 3.37
C LEU A 180 -15.94 -13.34 4.57
N MET A 181 -15.45 -14.56 4.33
CA MET A 181 -15.25 -15.57 5.38
C MET A 181 -14.01 -15.28 6.23
N LYS A 182 -12.99 -14.64 5.68
CA LYS A 182 -11.79 -14.21 6.44
C LYS A 182 -12.13 -13.13 7.48
N GLY A 183 -12.99 -12.17 7.13
CA GLY A 183 -13.32 -11.04 8.00
C GLY A 183 -12.19 -10.00 8.12
N PRO A 184 -12.40 -8.90 8.88
CA PRO A 184 -11.36 -7.93 9.22
C PRO A 184 -10.32 -8.51 10.18
N ASP A 185 -9.18 -7.82 10.36
CA ASP A 185 -8.16 -8.19 11.36
C ASP A 185 -8.71 -8.26 12.80
N ALA A 186 -9.86 -7.62 13.05
CA ALA A 186 -10.56 -7.63 14.34
C ALA A 186 -11.32 -8.95 14.63
N GLY A 187 -11.42 -9.87 13.67
CA GLY A 187 -12.03 -11.19 13.86
C GLY A 187 -12.98 -11.60 12.73
N VAL A 188 -13.50 -12.82 12.82
CA VAL A 188 -14.37 -13.42 11.80
C VAL A 188 -15.78 -12.81 11.85
N VAL A 189 -16.37 -12.54 10.69
CA VAL A 189 -17.73 -11.95 10.58
C VAL A 189 -18.83 -13.01 10.52
N ILE A 190 -18.50 -14.19 10.01
CA ILE A 190 -19.42 -15.33 9.84
C ILE A 190 -18.84 -16.56 10.55
N PHE A 191 -19.52 -17.04 11.57
CA PHE A 191 -19.24 -18.34 12.18
C PHE A 191 -20.13 -19.40 11.54
N ALA A 192 -19.53 -20.25 10.71
CA ALA A 192 -20.26 -21.34 10.06
C ALA A 192 -20.97 -22.22 11.11
N LYS A 193 -22.23 -22.58 10.82
CA LYS A 193 -23.15 -23.30 11.71
C LYS A 193 -23.66 -22.52 12.93
N ASP A 194 -23.28 -21.24 13.06
CA ASP A 194 -23.71 -20.40 14.18
C ASP A 194 -24.15 -19.01 13.69
N ALA A 195 -25.38 -18.94 13.20
CA ALA A 195 -25.98 -17.67 12.79
C ALA A 195 -26.15 -16.69 13.96
N THR A 196 -26.39 -17.18 15.18
CA THR A 196 -26.61 -16.34 16.36
C THR A 196 -25.30 -15.70 16.85
N GLY A 197 -24.19 -16.45 16.80
CA GLY A 197 -22.85 -15.93 17.14
C GLY A 197 -22.18 -15.16 16.00
N SER A 198 -22.72 -15.20 14.78
CA SER A 198 -22.20 -14.46 13.62
C SER A 198 -22.41 -12.96 13.75
N ARG A 199 -21.30 -12.22 13.74
CA ARG A 199 -21.29 -10.75 13.79
C ARG A 199 -22.14 -10.13 12.69
N LEU A 200 -22.22 -10.76 11.51
CA LEU A 200 -23.09 -10.34 10.41
C LEU A 200 -24.57 -10.25 10.84
N ILE A 201 -25.07 -11.25 11.57
CA ILE A 201 -26.47 -11.30 12.01
C ILE A 201 -26.69 -10.32 13.16
N GLU A 202 -25.77 -10.28 14.13
CA GLU A 202 -25.80 -9.35 15.27
C GLU A 202 -26.01 -7.89 14.80
N VAL A 203 -25.17 -7.41 13.87
CA VAL A 203 -25.25 -6.00 13.42
C VAL A 203 -26.48 -5.69 12.55
N ILE A 204 -27.07 -6.71 11.91
CA ILE A 204 -28.33 -6.55 11.15
C ILE A 204 -29.52 -6.46 12.11
N GLU A 205 -29.56 -7.32 13.12
CA GLU A 205 -30.65 -7.37 14.12
C GLU A 205 -30.63 -6.15 15.06
N GLU A 206 -29.45 -5.66 15.39
CA GLU A 206 -29.29 -4.42 16.17
C GLU A 206 -29.65 -3.15 15.36
N GLY A 207 -29.88 -3.29 14.05
CA GLY A 207 -30.19 -2.18 13.15
C GLY A 207 -28.99 -1.28 12.83
N ASP A 208 -27.79 -1.71 13.21
CA ASP A 208 -26.53 -1.01 12.97
C ASP A 208 -26.10 -1.06 11.50
N MET A 209 -26.53 -2.11 10.79
CA MET A 209 -26.32 -2.35 9.37
C MET A 209 -27.60 -2.89 8.70
N PRO A 210 -27.85 -2.59 7.42
CA PRO A 210 -27.07 -1.72 6.55
C PRO A 210 -27.34 -0.23 6.80
N ARG A 211 -26.28 0.59 6.79
CA ARG A 211 -26.38 2.05 6.94
C ARG A 211 -26.82 2.71 5.63
N GLY A 212 -27.46 3.87 5.72
CA GLY A 212 -27.88 4.65 4.54
C GLY A 212 -29.32 4.42 4.09
N GLY A 213 -30.20 3.94 4.98
CA GLY A 213 -31.64 3.84 4.74
C GLY A 213 -32.10 2.54 4.05
N LEU A 214 -31.16 1.68 3.64
CA LEU A 214 -31.44 0.32 3.21
C LEU A 214 -31.90 -0.54 4.41
N LYS A 215 -32.75 -1.54 4.15
CA LYS A 215 -33.19 -2.50 5.17
C LYS A 215 -33.12 -3.91 4.64
N ILE A 216 -32.72 -4.82 5.52
CA ILE A 216 -32.88 -6.27 5.33
C ILE A 216 -34.30 -6.61 5.78
N THR A 217 -35.04 -7.32 4.93
CA THR A 217 -36.37 -7.85 5.26
C THR A 217 -36.24 -9.11 6.11
N ASP A 218 -37.31 -9.48 6.81
CA ASP A 218 -37.32 -10.70 7.63
C ASP A 218 -37.03 -11.97 6.81
N VAL A 219 -37.49 -12.00 5.56
CA VAL A 219 -37.22 -13.11 4.62
C VAL A 219 -35.75 -13.15 4.23
N GLU A 220 -35.15 -12.01 3.84
CA GLU A 220 -33.73 -11.92 3.52
C GLU A 220 -32.86 -12.30 4.74
N LEU A 221 -33.21 -11.83 5.94
CA LEU A 221 -32.53 -12.20 7.18
C LEU A 221 -32.63 -13.70 7.46
N ALA A 222 -33.80 -14.30 7.26
CA ALA A 222 -34.01 -15.74 7.44
C ALA A 222 -33.18 -16.57 6.44
N VAL A 223 -33.04 -16.12 5.20
CA VAL A 223 -32.17 -16.74 4.19
C VAL A 223 -30.70 -16.70 4.62
N LEU A 224 -30.22 -15.54 5.08
CA LEU A 224 -28.85 -15.40 5.60
C LEU A 224 -28.59 -16.31 6.79
N LYS A 225 -29.50 -16.34 7.77
CA LYS A 225 -29.40 -17.21 8.95
C LYS A 225 -29.38 -18.69 8.57
N LYS A 226 -30.28 -19.09 7.66
CA LYS A 226 -30.38 -20.48 7.19
C LYS A 226 -29.09 -20.92 6.50
N TRP A 227 -28.56 -20.11 5.58
CA TRP A 227 -27.27 -20.41 4.92
C TRP A 227 -26.11 -20.54 5.91
N ILE A 228 -26.00 -19.63 6.89
CA ILE A 228 -24.94 -19.71 7.90
C ILE A 228 -25.07 -20.99 8.72
N ASN A 229 -26.28 -21.33 9.17
CA ASN A 229 -26.55 -22.55 9.94
C ASN A 229 -26.31 -23.83 9.14
N GLU A 230 -26.50 -23.81 7.82
CA GLU A 230 -26.15 -24.89 6.90
C GLU A 230 -24.63 -25.06 6.71
N GLY A 231 -23.82 -24.15 7.24
CA GLY A 231 -22.36 -24.21 7.21
C GLY A 231 -21.69 -23.11 6.39
N ALA A 232 -22.45 -22.11 5.94
CA ALA A 232 -21.95 -20.99 5.13
C ALA A 232 -21.16 -21.47 3.88
N GLU A 233 -21.65 -22.52 3.22
CA GLU A 233 -20.93 -23.15 2.12
C GLU A 233 -20.90 -22.29 0.84
N TYR A 234 -19.84 -22.49 0.04
CA TYR A 234 -19.67 -21.88 -1.27
C TYR A 234 -20.00 -22.89 -2.38
N ASP A 235 -20.77 -22.46 -3.37
CA ASP A 235 -21.32 -23.31 -4.42
C ASP A 235 -20.92 -22.88 -5.84
N SER A 236 -19.71 -22.33 -5.99
CA SER A 236 -19.07 -22.03 -7.28
C SER A 236 -17.61 -22.51 -7.31
N ASP A 237 -16.99 -22.51 -8.48
CA ASP A 237 -15.68 -23.13 -8.74
C ASP A 237 -14.50 -22.34 -8.14
N ASP A 238 -14.63 -21.01 -7.99
CA ASP A 238 -13.54 -20.15 -7.50
C ASP A 238 -14.00 -19.23 -6.35
N PRO A 239 -13.61 -19.49 -5.08
CA PRO A 239 -13.98 -18.64 -3.93
C PRO A 239 -13.28 -17.28 -3.93
N LYS A 240 -12.33 -17.05 -4.84
CA LYS A 240 -11.64 -15.77 -5.04
C LYS A 240 -12.29 -14.92 -6.13
N ALA A 241 -13.21 -15.49 -6.91
CA ALA A 241 -14.00 -14.74 -7.87
C ALA A 241 -14.71 -13.57 -7.16
N LEU A 242 -14.76 -12.42 -7.83
CA LEU A 242 -15.39 -11.25 -7.26
C LEU A 242 -16.91 -11.45 -7.20
N LEU A 243 -17.53 -11.12 -6.07
CA LEU A 243 -18.98 -11.27 -5.89
C LEU A 243 -19.80 -10.44 -6.91
N VAL A 244 -19.20 -9.38 -7.46
CA VAL A 244 -19.80 -8.58 -8.54
C VAL A 244 -19.90 -9.35 -9.86
N ASP A 245 -18.99 -10.28 -10.12
CA ASP A 245 -18.96 -11.07 -11.36
C ASP A 245 -19.87 -12.31 -11.27
N LEU A 246 -20.26 -12.70 -10.05
CA LEU A 246 -21.12 -13.86 -9.77
C LEU A 246 -22.63 -13.56 -9.88
N ASN A 247 -23.02 -12.29 -10.09
CA ASN A 247 -24.42 -11.90 -10.17
C ASN A 247 -24.74 -11.04 -11.42
N PRO A 248 -25.28 -11.64 -12.49
CA PRO A 248 -25.61 -10.91 -13.72
C PRO A 248 -26.85 -9.99 -13.61
N ASN A 249 -27.61 -10.03 -12.50
CA ASN A 249 -28.90 -9.34 -12.37
C ASN A 249 -28.93 -8.17 -11.37
N VAL A 250 -27.80 -7.84 -10.71
CA VAL A 250 -27.70 -6.64 -9.87
C VAL A 250 -26.79 -5.63 -10.55
N SER A 251 -27.41 -4.69 -11.28
CA SER A 251 -26.73 -3.44 -11.66
C SER A 251 -26.58 -2.59 -10.40
N VAL A 252 -25.45 -2.74 -9.72
CA VAL A 252 -25.08 -1.88 -8.60
C VAL A 252 -24.85 -0.48 -9.18
N GLY A 253 -25.76 0.46 -8.90
CA GLY A 253 -25.78 1.81 -9.44
C GLY A 253 -24.39 2.44 -9.67
N ASP A 254 -24.27 3.07 -10.83
CA ASP A 254 -23.06 3.56 -11.48
C ASP A 254 -22.17 4.43 -10.57
N LEU A 255 -21.22 3.80 -9.89
CA LEU A 255 -19.92 4.42 -9.61
C LEU A 255 -18.85 3.41 -10.01
N PRO A 256 -18.00 3.74 -11.00
CA PRO A 256 -17.05 2.79 -11.56
C PRO A 256 -16.06 2.35 -10.48
N VAL A 257 -15.75 1.04 -10.47
CA VAL A 257 -14.50 0.58 -9.85
C VAL A 257 -13.38 1.18 -10.70
N VAL A 258 -12.77 2.25 -10.20
CA VAL A 258 -11.69 2.95 -10.89
C VAL A 258 -10.45 2.06 -10.86
N LYS A 259 -10.33 1.17 -11.84
CA LYS A 259 -9.12 0.37 -12.04
C LYS A 259 -8.02 1.31 -12.56
N PRO A 260 -6.82 1.33 -11.95
CA PRO A 260 -5.67 2.04 -12.50
C PRO A 260 -5.42 1.61 -13.95
N MET A 261 -5.42 2.56 -14.88
CA MET A 261 -5.16 2.30 -16.30
C MET A 261 -3.74 2.73 -16.66
N LYS A 262 -3.06 1.96 -17.51
CA LYS A 262 -1.80 2.39 -18.12
C LYS A 262 -2.08 3.35 -19.26
N ALA A 263 -1.18 4.29 -19.48
CA ALA A 263 -1.20 5.12 -20.68
C ALA A 263 -0.97 4.25 -21.93
N ILE A 264 -1.66 4.57 -23.02
CA ILE A 264 -1.54 3.86 -24.31
C ILE A 264 -0.74 4.64 -25.36
N GLY A 265 -0.27 5.85 -25.02
CA GLY A 265 0.59 6.69 -25.84
C GLY A 265 -0.15 7.68 -26.75
N THR A 266 -1.46 7.83 -26.56
CA THR A 266 -2.28 8.83 -27.28
C THR A 266 -2.65 10.02 -26.39
N GLU A 267 -2.38 9.92 -25.10
CA GLU A 267 -2.66 10.94 -24.09
C GLU A 267 -1.73 12.14 -24.28
N THR A 268 -2.28 13.34 -24.09
CA THR A 268 -1.52 14.59 -24.19
C THR A 268 -0.91 15.01 -22.87
N VAL A 269 -1.47 14.53 -21.75
CA VAL A 269 -0.96 14.81 -20.40
C VAL A 269 -0.35 13.56 -19.76
N SER A 270 0.91 13.69 -19.35
CA SER A 270 1.67 12.66 -18.66
C SER A 270 1.46 12.73 -17.15
N PHE A 271 1.07 11.62 -16.52
CA PHE A 271 0.96 11.60 -15.07
C PHE A 271 2.32 11.85 -14.41
N LYS A 272 3.38 11.15 -14.85
CA LYS A 272 4.71 11.27 -14.21
C LYS A 272 5.36 12.64 -14.43
N ASN A 273 5.17 13.26 -15.61
CA ASN A 273 5.83 14.52 -15.96
C ASN A 273 5.01 15.76 -15.57
N ASP A 274 3.67 15.70 -15.66
CA ASP A 274 2.83 16.89 -15.54
C ASP A 274 2.01 16.89 -14.24
N VAL A 275 1.33 15.77 -13.92
CA VAL A 275 0.38 15.71 -12.78
C VAL A 275 1.09 15.44 -11.45
N ALA A 276 1.98 14.45 -11.40
CA ALA A 276 2.64 14.03 -10.18
C ALA A 276 3.47 15.16 -9.52
N PRO A 277 4.21 16.01 -10.26
CA PRO A 277 4.89 17.17 -9.68
C PRO A 277 3.93 18.17 -9.02
N ILE A 278 2.78 18.46 -9.63
CA ILE A 278 1.75 19.36 -9.07
C ILE A 278 1.22 18.79 -7.75
N LEU A 279 0.88 17.50 -7.72
CA LEU A 279 0.40 16.83 -6.50
C LEU A 279 1.49 16.80 -5.41
N MET A 280 2.74 16.57 -5.79
CA MET A 280 3.87 16.55 -4.87
C MET A 280 4.14 17.91 -4.23
N GLN A 281 4.04 18.99 -5.00
CA GLN A 281 4.28 20.35 -4.50
C GLN A 281 3.15 20.84 -3.59
N ASN A 282 1.91 20.49 -3.92
CA ASN A 282 0.72 21.10 -3.32
C ASN A 282 0.01 20.24 -2.28
N CYS A 283 0.09 18.91 -2.39
CA CYS A 283 -0.78 18.00 -1.64
C CYS A 283 -0.01 17.05 -0.69
N ALA A 284 1.23 16.69 -1.05
CA ALA A 284 1.98 15.63 -0.37
C ALA A 284 2.29 15.89 1.11
N SER A 285 2.28 17.14 1.59
CA SER A 285 2.56 17.44 3.00
C SER A 285 1.49 16.93 3.96
N CYS A 286 0.24 16.79 3.50
CA CYS A 286 -0.90 16.34 4.33
C CYS A 286 -1.46 15.00 3.87
N HIS A 287 -1.28 14.68 2.58
CA HIS A 287 -1.83 13.48 1.95
C HIS A 287 -0.77 12.45 1.57
N GLY A 288 0.52 12.71 1.81
CA GLY A 288 1.59 11.75 1.52
C GLY A 288 2.54 11.54 2.70
N PHE A 289 3.26 10.41 2.67
CA PHE A 289 4.51 10.15 3.40
C PHE A 289 4.47 10.20 4.94
N GLY A 290 3.29 10.19 5.55
CA GLY A 290 3.11 10.07 7.00
C GLY A 290 2.10 8.98 7.35
N ASP A 291 2.16 8.48 8.59
CA ASP A 291 1.37 7.31 9.05
C ASP A 291 -0.16 7.54 9.04
N ARG A 292 -0.61 8.79 8.89
CA ARG A 292 -2.03 9.18 8.95
C ARG A 292 -2.34 10.30 7.95
N PRO A 293 -2.45 9.97 6.65
CA PRO A 293 -2.83 10.96 5.64
C PRO A 293 -4.23 11.51 5.91
N SER A 294 -4.41 12.81 5.67
CA SER A 294 -5.67 13.51 5.96
C SER A 294 -6.83 12.94 5.14
N GLY A 295 -7.96 12.67 5.81
CA GLY A 295 -9.13 12.05 5.19
C GLY A 295 -8.87 10.63 4.67
N ARG A 296 -7.83 9.95 5.17
CA ARG A 296 -7.31 8.66 4.69
C ARG A 296 -7.01 8.63 3.18
N PHE A 297 -6.83 9.78 2.56
CA PHE A 297 -6.48 9.90 1.15
C PHE A 297 -4.96 9.94 1.00
N ASP A 298 -4.40 8.87 0.46
CA ASP A 298 -2.96 8.63 0.39
C ASP A 298 -2.41 8.84 -1.03
N LEU A 299 -1.44 9.73 -1.15
CA LEU A 299 -0.69 10.03 -2.37
C LEU A 299 0.63 9.25 -2.46
N ALA A 300 0.91 8.31 -1.57
CA ALA A 300 2.18 7.57 -1.56
C ALA A 300 2.45 6.86 -2.89
N SER A 301 1.42 6.37 -3.58
CA SER A 301 1.52 5.76 -4.91
C SER A 301 0.30 6.11 -5.77
N PHE A 302 0.40 5.87 -7.07
CA PHE A 302 -0.74 6.02 -7.99
C PHE A 302 -1.92 5.13 -7.59
N SER A 303 -1.64 3.87 -7.23
CA SER A 303 -2.67 2.93 -6.79
C SER A 303 -3.36 3.36 -5.49
N ALA A 304 -2.62 3.92 -4.54
CA ALA A 304 -3.18 4.45 -3.29
C ALA A 304 -4.06 5.68 -3.56
N MET A 305 -3.62 6.56 -4.46
CA MET A 305 -4.37 7.74 -4.87
C MET A 305 -5.71 7.35 -5.53
N MET A 306 -5.68 6.42 -6.49
CA MET A 306 -6.88 5.97 -7.19
C MET A 306 -7.87 5.22 -6.29
N ARG A 307 -7.35 4.50 -5.27
CA ARG A 307 -8.19 3.86 -4.24
C ARG A 307 -8.99 4.87 -3.42
N GLY A 308 -8.41 6.05 -3.17
CA GLY A 308 -9.07 7.13 -2.46
C GLY A 308 -9.05 7.00 -0.94
N GLY A 309 -9.89 7.81 -0.30
CA GLY A 309 -9.93 7.96 1.15
C GLY A 309 -11.32 7.76 1.76
N GLU A 310 -11.60 8.45 2.86
CA GLU A 310 -12.86 8.39 3.61
C GLU A 310 -14.11 8.70 2.76
N ASN A 311 -13.93 9.46 1.69
CA ASN A 311 -15.00 9.90 0.79
C ASN A 311 -15.08 9.07 -0.51
N GLY A 312 -14.34 7.96 -0.60
CA GLY A 312 -14.29 7.11 -1.79
C GLY A 312 -13.25 7.55 -2.83
N PRO A 313 -13.34 7.03 -4.07
CA PRO A 313 -12.42 7.37 -5.15
C PRO A 313 -12.44 8.87 -5.44
N PRO A 314 -11.29 9.55 -5.39
CA PRO A 314 -11.21 10.99 -5.59
C PRO A 314 -11.29 11.35 -7.07
N ILE A 315 -11.00 10.41 -7.96
CA ILE A 315 -10.81 10.61 -9.39
C ILE A 315 -11.75 9.65 -10.12
N LEU A 316 -12.52 10.19 -11.07
CA LEU A 316 -13.38 9.44 -11.98
C LEU A 316 -12.79 9.58 -13.38
N PRO A 317 -12.10 8.55 -13.91
CA PRO A 317 -11.57 8.56 -15.27
C PRO A 317 -12.61 8.98 -16.30
N GLY A 318 -12.25 9.93 -17.17
CA GLY A 318 -13.11 10.47 -18.21
C GLY A 318 -14.13 11.52 -17.75
N ASN A 319 -14.26 11.79 -16.44
CA ASN A 319 -15.23 12.74 -15.90
C ASN A 319 -14.58 13.67 -14.84
N PRO A 320 -13.88 14.73 -15.28
CA PRO A 320 -13.25 15.70 -14.38
C PRO A 320 -14.27 16.46 -13.53
N ASP A 321 -15.41 16.86 -14.12
CA ASP A 321 -16.43 17.67 -13.43
C ASP A 321 -17.02 16.93 -12.24
N ASP A 322 -17.18 15.61 -12.33
CA ASP A 322 -17.68 14.80 -11.22
C ASP A 322 -16.61 14.28 -10.26
N SER A 323 -15.33 14.38 -10.64
CA SER A 323 -14.22 13.93 -9.81
C SER A 323 -14.12 14.74 -8.52
N PHE A 324 -14.15 14.04 -7.39
CA PHE A 324 -14.10 14.68 -6.08
C PHE A 324 -12.81 15.49 -5.85
N LEU A 325 -11.69 15.08 -6.45
CA LEU A 325 -10.43 15.83 -6.47
C LEU A 325 -10.65 17.22 -7.06
N VAL A 326 -11.24 17.32 -8.26
CA VAL A 326 -11.53 18.60 -8.94
C VAL A 326 -12.49 19.43 -8.11
N LYS A 327 -13.57 18.83 -7.60
CA LYS A 327 -14.54 19.50 -6.70
C LYS A 327 -13.86 20.05 -5.44
N LYS A 328 -12.86 19.37 -4.88
CA LYS A 328 -12.08 19.86 -3.72
C LYS A 328 -11.12 21.00 -4.08
N LEU A 329 -10.51 20.94 -5.25
CA LEU A 329 -9.63 22.01 -5.75
C LEU A 329 -10.42 23.31 -6.03
N LEU A 330 -11.64 23.18 -6.58
CA LEU A 330 -12.56 24.29 -6.82
C LEU A 330 -13.34 24.76 -5.58
N GLY A 331 -13.33 23.97 -4.49
CA GLY A 331 -14.08 24.27 -3.27
C GLY A 331 -15.58 23.97 -3.35
N THR A 332 -16.05 23.32 -4.41
CA THR A 332 -17.46 22.92 -4.62
C THR A 332 -17.80 21.56 -4.00
N GLY A 333 -16.80 20.77 -3.61
CA GLY A 333 -16.94 19.41 -3.06
C GLY A 333 -17.27 19.31 -1.56
N GLY A 334 -17.85 20.36 -0.97
CA GLY A 334 -18.14 20.46 0.47
C GLY A 334 -16.90 20.53 1.37
N GLY A 335 -17.01 21.08 2.56
CA GLY A 335 -15.86 21.30 3.45
C GLY A 335 -14.88 22.34 2.92
N GLN A 336 -13.61 22.30 3.36
CA GLN A 336 -12.60 23.27 2.92
C GLN A 336 -12.02 22.95 1.54
N ARG A 337 -11.76 24.00 0.75
CA ARG A 337 -11.00 23.95 -0.51
C ARG A 337 -9.58 23.44 -0.27
N MET A 338 -9.06 22.66 -1.20
CA MET A 338 -7.66 22.22 -1.23
C MET A 338 -6.85 23.00 -2.30
N PRO A 339 -5.54 23.21 -2.09
CA PRO A 339 -4.76 22.87 -0.90
C PRO A 339 -5.12 23.76 0.31
N ARG A 340 -5.20 23.15 1.50
CA ARG A 340 -5.66 23.85 2.72
C ARG A 340 -4.62 24.87 3.18
N GLY A 341 -5.06 26.11 3.39
CA GLY A 341 -4.18 27.18 3.91
C GLY A 341 -3.09 27.61 2.94
N ARG A 342 -3.26 27.34 1.63
CA ARG A 342 -2.43 27.85 0.53
C ARG A 342 -3.32 28.45 -0.55
N ASP A 343 -2.72 29.17 -1.48
CA ASP A 343 -3.43 29.68 -2.65
C ASP A 343 -4.04 28.54 -3.49
N PRO A 344 -5.09 28.82 -4.28
CA PRO A 344 -5.57 27.90 -5.31
C PRO A 344 -4.44 27.52 -6.27
N LEU A 345 -4.58 26.36 -6.91
CA LEU A 345 -3.77 26.06 -8.09
C LEU A 345 -4.06 27.11 -9.16
N ASP A 346 -3.05 27.46 -9.95
CA ASP A 346 -3.25 28.33 -11.09
C ASP A 346 -4.05 27.63 -12.21
N ASP A 347 -4.53 28.41 -13.17
CA ASP A 347 -5.41 27.90 -14.24
C ASP A 347 -4.71 26.83 -15.10
N ALA A 348 -3.40 26.94 -15.32
CA ALA A 348 -2.63 25.97 -16.09
C ALA A 348 -2.49 24.63 -15.34
N GLN A 349 -2.22 24.68 -14.04
CA GLN A 349 -2.19 23.48 -13.18
C GLN A 349 -3.55 22.80 -13.10
N MET A 350 -4.63 23.58 -13.01
CA MET A 350 -6.00 23.06 -13.04
C MET A 350 -6.31 22.38 -14.37
N GLU A 351 -5.94 23.01 -15.49
CA GLU A 351 -6.14 22.46 -16.85
C GLU A 351 -5.39 21.14 -17.05
N ILE A 352 -4.15 21.03 -16.57
CA ILE A 352 -3.37 19.78 -16.60
C ILE A 352 -4.11 18.66 -15.86
N ILE A 353 -4.58 18.93 -14.64
CA ILE A 353 -5.27 17.92 -13.82
C ILE A 353 -6.61 17.51 -14.47
N THR A 354 -7.41 18.47 -14.93
CA THR A 354 -8.72 18.16 -15.54
C THR A 354 -8.56 17.44 -16.87
N THR A 355 -7.60 17.83 -17.71
CA THR A 355 -7.30 17.17 -18.98
C THR A 355 -6.83 15.74 -18.75
N TRP A 356 -5.90 15.52 -17.82
CA TRP A 356 -5.46 14.16 -17.46
C TRP A 356 -6.61 13.28 -17.00
N ILE A 357 -7.52 13.79 -16.17
CA ILE A 357 -8.71 13.04 -15.75
C ILE A 357 -9.61 12.76 -16.96
N GLN A 358 -9.83 13.75 -17.82
CA GLN A 358 -10.64 13.63 -19.04
C GLN A 358 -10.10 12.56 -20.01
N GLU A 359 -8.77 12.42 -20.08
CA GLU A 359 -8.07 11.40 -20.88
C GLU A 359 -8.09 10.00 -20.23
N GLY A 360 -8.79 9.83 -19.11
CA GLY A 360 -8.95 8.54 -18.44
C GLY A 360 -8.04 8.34 -17.25
N ALA A 361 -7.40 9.39 -16.74
CA ALA A 361 -6.55 9.36 -15.56
C ALA A 361 -5.51 8.22 -15.64
N THR A 362 -4.77 8.14 -16.75
CA THR A 362 -3.86 7.02 -17.00
C THR A 362 -2.50 7.22 -16.30
N PHE A 363 -1.76 6.11 -16.10
CA PHE A 363 -0.44 6.09 -15.48
C PHE A 363 0.61 5.64 -16.50
N ASP A 364 1.64 6.44 -16.66
CA ASP A 364 2.74 6.25 -17.60
C ASP A 364 4.08 5.92 -16.90
N GLY A 365 4.04 5.57 -15.62
CA GLY A 365 5.18 4.98 -14.90
C GLY A 365 5.24 3.45 -15.04
N LEU A 366 6.27 2.81 -14.48
CA LEU A 366 6.51 1.36 -14.59
C LEU A 366 5.53 0.52 -13.74
N ASP A 367 5.36 0.86 -12.46
CA ASP A 367 4.48 0.14 -11.52
C ASP A 367 3.60 1.12 -10.74
N PHE A 368 2.29 0.85 -10.70
CA PHE A 368 1.29 1.68 -10.02
C PHE A 368 1.50 1.81 -8.50
N THR A 369 2.23 0.88 -7.89
CA THR A 369 2.57 0.87 -6.47
C THR A 369 3.87 1.63 -6.17
N THR A 370 4.61 2.03 -7.20
CA THR A 370 5.84 2.82 -7.04
C THR A 370 5.52 4.08 -6.26
N ASN A 371 6.42 4.41 -5.33
CA ASN A 371 6.29 5.63 -4.57
C ASN A 371 6.28 6.86 -5.50
N ILE A 372 5.32 7.78 -5.34
CA ILE A 372 5.15 8.90 -6.27
C ILE A 372 6.37 9.85 -6.29
N ARG A 373 7.12 9.99 -5.18
CA ARG A 373 8.41 10.73 -5.20
C ARG A 373 9.41 10.07 -6.12
N ARG A 374 9.43 8.73 -6.16
CA ARG A 374 10.29 7.99 -7.06
C ARG A 374 9.84 8.16 -8.51
N VAL A 375 8.54 8.16 -8.78
CA VAL A 375 7.98 8.45 -10.12
C VAL A 375 8.43 9.83 -10.61
N VAL A 376 8.28 10.87 -9.79
CA VAL A 376 8.73 12.24 -10.14
C VAL A 376 10.25 12.30 -10.31
N ALA A 377 11.02 11.66 -9.43
CA ALA A 377 12.48 11.65 -9.57
C ALA A 377 12.94 11.00 -10.87
N ILE A 378 12.29 9.91 -11.30
CA ILE A 378 12.54 9.24 -12.59
C ILE A 378 12.24 10.20 -13.74
N ALA A 379 11.06 10.82 -13.75
CA ALA A 379 10.65 11.79 -14.78
C ALA A 379 11.64 12.97 -14.89
N VAL A 380 12.06 13.54 -13.75
CA VAL A 380 13.07 14.60 -13.72
C VAL A 380 14.38 14.12 -14.33
N ALA A 381 14.87 12.93 -13.95
CA ALA A 381 16.13 12.40 -14.46
C ALA A 381 16.07 12.05 -15.97
N GLU A 382 14.93 11.57 -16.47
CA GLU A 382 14.69 11.32 -17.89
C GLU A 382 14.77 12.60 -18.73
N ASN A 383 14.28 13.72 -18.20
CA ASN A 383 14.26 15.02 -18.89
C ASN A 383 15.47 15.92 -18.61
N SER A 384 16.30 15.58 -17.62
CA SER A 384 17.51 16.33 -17.28
C SER A 384 18.64 16.15 -18.31
N SER A 385 19.64 17.01 -18.33
CA SER A 385 20.90 16.82 -19.08
C SER A 385 21.78 15.72 -18.47
N HIS A 386 22.88 15.35 -19.16
CA HIS A 386 23.86 14.41 -18.60
C HIS A 386 24.47 14.97 -17.30
N GLU A 387 24.82 16.25 -17.30
CA GLU A 387 25.49 16.96 -16.21
C GLU A 387 24.57 17.10 -14.99
N GLU A 388 23.29 17.40 -15.20
CA GLU A 388 22.30 17.49 -14.11
C GLU A 388 22.06 16.12 -13.44
N VAL A 389 21.93 15.05 -14.22
CA VAL A 389 21.81 13.69 -13.66
C VAL A 389 23.08 13.32 -12.89
N ALA A 390 24.26 13.67 -13.39
CA ALA A 390 25.52 13.45 -12.68
C ALA A 390 25.55 14.18 -11.32
N ALA A 391 25.23 15.49 -11.30
CA ALA A 391 25.20 16.28 -10.07
C ALA A 391 24.19 15.75 -9.04
N ASN A 392 23.00 15.34 -9.51
CA ASN A 392 21.97 14.76 -8.66
C ASN A 392 22.42 13.42 -8.04
N ARG A 393 23.09 12.57 -8.83
CA ARG A 393 23.65 11.29 -8.32
C ARG A 393 24.78 11.50 -7.34
N ILE A 394 25.64 12.50 -7.52
CA ILE A 394 26.69 12.85 -6.55
C ILE A 394 26.05 13.27 -5.21
N THR A 395 25.01 14.10 -5.26
CA THR A 395 24.29 14.54 -4.05
C THR A 395 23.58 13.37 -3.34
N LEU A 396 22.94 12.50 -4.11
CA LEU A 396 22.35 11.27 -3.60
C LEU A 396 23.42 10.36 -3.01
N ALA A 397 24.59 10.28 -3.63
CA ALA A 397 25.66 9.40 -3.20
C ALA A 397 26.17 9.75 -1.80
N ALA A 398 26.39 11.03 -1.55
CA ALA A 398 26.76 11.55 -0.24
C ALA A 398 25.67 11.33 0.81
N SER A 399 24.39 11.51 0.42
CA SER A 399 23.25 11.26 1.32
C SER A 399 23.15 9.78 1.73
N ASN A 400 23.31 8.87 0.75
CA ASN A 400 23.36 7.43 1.00
C ASN A 400 24.56 7.06 1.88
N TRP A 401 25.74 7.65 1.66
CA TRP A 401 26.89 7.40 2.54
C TRP A 401 26.60 7.78 3.99
N ASN A 402 26.06 8.98 4.22
CA ASN A 402 25.73 9.45 5.57
C ASN A 402 24.67 8.58 6.26
N LEU A 403 23.73 8.02 5.50
CA LEU A 403 22.72 7.10 6.03
C LEU A 403 23.32 5.72 6.35
N ALA A 404 24.17 5.19 5.48
CA ALA A 404 24.79 3.88 5.64
C ALA A 404 25.87 3.86 6.72
N MET A 405 26.64 4.94 6.82
CA MET A 405 27.85 5.04 7.63
C MET A 405 27.89 6.37 8.40
N PRO A 406 26.94 6.59 9.33
CA PRO A 406 26.84 7.84 10.05
C PRO A 406 28.11 8.11 10.88
N GLY A 407 28.72 9.28 10.67
CA GLY A 407 29.93 9.71 11.37
C GLY A 407 31.24 9.13 10.84
N ILE A 408 31.21 8.34 9.75
CA ILE A 408 32.43 7.86 9.10
C ILE A 408 32.81 8.81 7.96
N ASN A 409 34.00 9.40 8.08
CA ASN A 409 34.55 10.26 7.03
C ASN A 409 34.83 9.47 5.75
N HIS A 410 34.58 10.11 4.62
CA HIS A 410 34.90 9.58 3.29
C HIS A 410 35.71 10.61 2.50
N ALA A 411 36.50 10.12 1.54
CA ALA A 411 37.02 10.93 0.46
C ALA A 411 36.18 10.72 -0.80
N THR A 412 36.37 11.60 -1.78
CA THR A 412 35.77 11.47 -3.10
C THR A 412 36.82 11.68 -4.19
N ALA A 413 36.55 11.15 -5.38
CA ALA A 413 37.27 11.49 -6.59
C ALA A 413 36.30 11.46 -7.78
N ASP A 414 36.59 12.21 -8.83
CA ASP A 414 35.72 12.33 -10.00
C ASP A 414 36.49 12.06 -11.29
N THR A 415 35.85 11.32 -12.20
CA THR A 415 36.32 11.10 -13.57
C THR A 415 35.19 11.43 -14.56
N SER A 416 35.37 11.15 -15.85
CA SER A 416 34.37 11.40 -16.88
C SER A 416 33.09 10.56 -16.66
N ASN A 417 33.24 9.27 -16.39
CA ASN A 417 32.13 8.33 -16.22
C ASN A 417 31.79 8.03 -14.76
N PHE A 418 32.67 8.35 -13.80
CA PHE A 418 32.53 7.91 -12.42
C PHE A 418 32.60 9.04 -11.40
N HIS A 419 31.80 8.88 -10.34
CA HIS A 419 32.02 9.53 -9.05
C HIS A 419 32.41 8.43 -8.06
N LEU A 420 33.55 8.58 -7.39
CA LEU A 420 34.10 7.60 -6.48
C LEU A 420 33.97 8.12 -5.06
N LEU A 421 33.51 7.26 -4.14
CA LEU A 421 33.25 7.64 -2.76
C LEU A 421 33.60 6.48 -1.83
N GLY A 422 34.41 6.72 -0.80
CA GLY A 422 34.83 5.64 0.10
C GLY A 422 35.72 6.08 1.27
N THR A 423 36.11 5.10 2.09
CA THR A 423 37.02 5.31 3.25
C THR A 423 38.51 5.39 2.85
N GLN A 424 38.82 5.25 1.57
CA GLN A 424 40.16 5.39 1.01
C GLN A 424 40.57 6.86 0.98
N THR A 425 41.87 7.11 0.77
CA THR A 425 42.37 8.45 0.52
C THR A 425 41.96 8.96 -0.87
N GLU A 426 41.89 10.27 -1.06
CA GLU A 426 41.60 10.90 -2.36
C GLU A 426 42.58 10.43 -3.46
N ALA A 427 43.86 10.25 -3.13
CA ALA A 427 44.87 9.74 -4.06
C ALA A 427 44.54 8.30 -4.53
N GLN A 428 44.17 7.41 -3.60
CA GLN A 428 43.76 6.04 -3.93
C GLN A 428 42.48 6.03 -4.78
N LEU A 429 41.48 6.86 -4.44
CA LEU A 429 40.25 6.96 -5.24
C LEU A 429 40.55 7.50 -6.64
N THR A 430 41.46 8.46 -6.80
CA THR A 430 41.88 8.97 -8.11
C THR A 430 42.53 7.89 -8.96
N GLU A 431 43.37 7.04 -8.35
CA GLU A 431 43.98 5.89 -9.03
C GLU A 431 42.92 4.86 -9.45
N PHE A 432 42.01 4.49 -8.56
CA PHE A 432 40.90 3.58 -8.89
C PHE A 432 40.01 4.15 -9.98
N GLY A 433 39.76 5.45 -9.99
CA GLY A 433 38.99 6.13 -11.03
C GLY A 433 39.67 6.01 -12.39
N THR A 434 40.98 6.25 -12.44
CA THR A 434 41.77 6.11 -13.68
C THR A 434 41.71 4.67 -14.21
N GLN A 435 41.85 3.67 -13.33
CA GLN A 435 41.72 2.26 -13.70
C GLN A 435 40.30 1.92 -14.18
N ALA A 436 39.27 2.43 -13.49
CA ALA A 436 37.87 2.21 -13.86
C ALA A 436 37.53 2.77 -15.26
N GLU A 437 38.09 3.92 -15.65
CA GLU A 437 37.92 4.49 -17.00
C GLU A 437 38.50 3.58 -18.09
N VAL A 438 39.67 2.98 -17.85
CA VAL A 438 40.27 2.02 -18.78
C VAL A 438 39.36 0.80 -18.95
N ILE A 439 38.78 0.30 -17.86
CA ILE A 439 37.83 -0.82 -17.90
C ILE A 439 36.52 -0.44 -18.59
N ALA A 440 35.97 0.74 -18.30
CA ALA A 440 34.76 1.26 -18.94
C ALA A 440 34.91 1.34 -20.45
N LYS A 441 36.07 1.79 -20.94
CA LYS A 441 36.39 1.81 -22.38
C LYS A 441 36.40 0.40 -22.98
N LYS A 442 37.01 -0.59 -22.30
CA LYS A 442 37.00 -1.99 -22.77
C LYS A 442 35.58 -2.57 -22.80
N VAL A 443 34.77 -2.28 -21.79
CA VAL A 443 33.35 -2.67 -21.72
C VAL A 443 32.57 -2.05 -22.88
N GLY A 444 32.74 -0.75 -23.13
CA GLY A 444 32.09 -0.05 -24.25
C GLY A 444 32.45 -0.67 -25.61
N LEU A 445 33.72 -1.03 -25.83
CA LEU A 445 34.15 -1.75 -27.04
C LEU A 445 33.51 -3.14 -27.15
N ALA A 446 33.45 -3.91 -26.05
CA ALA A 446 32.84 -5.24 -26.03
C ALA A 446 31.33 -5.20 -26.33
N LEU A 447 30.66 -4.12 -25.93
CA LEU A 447 29.24 -3.85 -26.15
C LEU A 447 28.97 -3.09 -27.46
N LYS A 448 30.00 -2.71 -28.23
CA LYS A 448 29.91 -1.95 -29.49
C LYS A 448 29.21 -0.59 -29.32
N LEU A 449 29.48 0.10 -28.22
CA LEU A 449 28.88 1.40 -27.94
C LEU A 449 29.51 2.51 -28.81
N PRO A 450 28.73 3.52 -29.23
CA PRO A 450 29.28 4.69 -29.92
C PRO A 450 30.30 5.42 -29.05
N ALA A 451 31.48 5.69 -29.59
CA ALA A 451 32.58 6.31 -28.84
C ALA A 451 32.33 7.81 -28.52
N ASP A 452 31.40 8.44 -29.22
CA ASP A 452 31.00 9.84 -29.09
C ASP A 452 29.87 10.05 -28.07
N LYS A 453 29.25 8.97 -27.58
CA LYS A 453 28.19 9.03 -26.58
C LYS A 453 28.72 8.67 -25.20
N PRO A 454 28.24 9.31 -24.12
CA PRO A 454 28.57 8.88 -22.78
C PRO A 454 28.09 7.45 -22.56
N LEU A 455 28.84 6.67 -21.78
CA LEU A 455 28.52 5.28 -21.45
C LEU A 455 27.10 5.18 -20.85
N LEU A 456 26.74 6.16 -20.03
CA LEU A 456 25.47 6.29 -19.35
C LEU A 456 25.11 7.77 -19.25
N LYS A 457 23.81 8.09 -19.18
CA LYS A 457 23.36 9.42 -18.79
C LYS A 457 23.69 9.65 -17.31
N GLY A 458 24.41 10.73 -17.02
CA GLY A 458 25.03 10.97 -15.72
C GLY A 458 26.19 10.01 -15.42
N LYS A 459 26.82 10.18 -14.25
CA LYS A 459 27.91 9.33 -13.78
C LYS A 459 27.41 8.07 -13.07
N ILE A 460 28.26 7.05 -13.02
CA ILE A 460 28.12 5.90 -12.13
C ILE A 460 28.83 6.21 -10.82
N THR A 461 28.15 6.00 -9.69
CA THR A 461 28.79 6.08 -8.37
C THR A 461 29.49 4.76 -8.05
N LEU A 462 30.76 4.80 -7.69
CA LEU A 462 31.48 3.65 -7.15
C LEU A 462 31.72 3.85 -5.66
N TYR A 463 31.05 3.05 -4.83
CA TYR A 463 31.23 3.03 -3.39
C TYR A 463 32.33 2.07 -2.99
N PHE A 464 33.33 2.52 -2.26
CA PHE A 464 34.47 1.70 -1.86
C PHE A 464 34.45 1.39 -0.36
N PHE A 465 34.55 0.09 -0.06
CA PHE A 465 34.55 -0.45 1.29
C PHE A 465 35.85 -1.19 1.57
N ASN A 466 36.45 -0.91 2.72
CA ASN A 466 37.61 -1.65 3.19
C ASN A 466 37.19 -2.94 3.90
N ALA A 467 36.12 -2.90 4.69
CA ALA A 467 35.67 -4.03 5.50
C ALA A 467 34.35 -4.63 4.97
N ARG A 468 34.21 -5.96 5.13
CA ARG A 468 32.97 -6.67 4.79
C ARG A 468 31.77 -6.19 5.62
N TYR A 469 32.04 -5.75 6.85
CA TYR A 469 31.05 -5.19 7.76
C TYR A 469 30.40 -3.94 7.17
N ASP A 470 31.19 -2.91 6.82
CA ASP A 470 30.69 -1.66 6.23
C ASP A 470 29.91 -1.90 4.93
N TYR A 471 30.41 -2.81 4.09
CA TYR A 471 29.69 -3.23 2.88
C TYR A 471 28.33 -3.89 3.21
N GLY A 472 28.27 -4.69 4.27
CA GLY A 472 27.02 -5.29 4.77
C GLY A 472 26.06 -4.24 5.31
N GLU A 473 26.55 -3.28 6.10
CA GLU A 473 25.76 -2.17 6.64
C GLU A 473 25.16 -1.31 5.51
N PHE A 474 25.92 -1.05 4.45
CA PHE A 474 25.39 -0.36 3.26
C PHE A 474 24.15 -1.07 2.69
N GLY A 475 24.21 -2.40 2.51
CA GLY A 475 23.05 -3.17 2.03
C GLY A 475 21.86 -3.15 3.00
N THR A 476 22.12 -3.21 4.31
CA THR A 476 21.07 -3.11 5.32
C THR A 476 20.39 -1.74 5.30
N MET A 477 21.17 -0.66 5.24
CA MET A 477 20.66 0.70 5.40
C MET A 477 20.08 1.28 4.12
N ILE A 478 20.72 1.03 2.97
CA ILE A 478 20.32 1.60 1.67
C ILE A 478 19.36 0.67 0.92
N GLU A 479 19.65 -0.63 0.93
CA GLU A 479 18.89 -1.61 0.15
C GLU A 479 17.89 -2.41 0.99
N LYS A 480 17.86 -2.19 2.30
CA LYS A 480 16.94 -2.84 3.24
C LYS A 480 16.99 -4.37 3.15
N ARG A 481 18.18 -4.92 2.89
CA ARG A 481 18.40 -6.36 2.76
C ARG A 481 19.78 -6.76 3.26
N SER A 482 19.88 -8.00 3.74
CA SER A 482 21.19 -8.61 4.00
C SER A 482 21.89 -8.97 2.70
N LEU A 483 23.18 -8.66 2.58
CA LEU A 483 23.99 -8.99 1.42
C LEU A 483 24.64 -10.37 1.58
N PRO A 484 24.60 -11.27 0.58
CA PRO A 484 25.25 -12.57 0.65
C PRO A 484 26.74 -12.50 0.99
N ARG A 485 27.23 -13.36 1.88
CA ARG A 485 28.60 -13.29 2.43
C ARG A 485 29.68 -13.37 1.34
N GLN A 486 29.44 -14.18 0.31
CA GLN A 486 30.34 -14.42 -0.81
C GLN A 486 30.43 -13.25 -1.79
N TRP A 487 29.50 -12.29 -1.75
CA TRP A 487 29.55 -11.14 -2.64
C TRP A 487 30.75 -10.24 -2.31
N LYS A 488 31.51 -9.88 -3.34
CA LYS A 488 32.63 -8.93 -3.28
C LYS A 488 32.23 -7.51 -3.69
N GLY A 489 30.97 -7.36 -4.04
CA GLY A 489 30.38 -6.15 -4.58
C GLY A 489 29.16 -6.52 -5.41
N HIS A 490 28.35 -5.53 -5.73
CA HIS A 490 27.20 -5.66 -6.60
C HIS A 490 26.90 -4.30 -7.22
N PHE A 491 25.95 -4.26 -8.16
CA PHE A 491 25.53 -3.03 -8.80
C PHE A 491 24.02 -2.85 -8.69
N ASN A 492 23.60 -1.60 -8.79
CA ASN A 492 22.21 -1.25 -8.99
C ASN A 492 22.09 -0.14 -10.04
N TYR A 493 20.93 -0.11 -10.69
CA TYR A 493 20.63 0.93 -11.66
C TYR A 493 19.13 1.18 -11.71
N ASP A 494 18.77 2.44 -11.59
CA ASP A 494 17.76 3.08 -12.42
C ASP A 494 18.26 4.45 -12.88
N ILE A 495 17.42 5.21 -13.60
CA ILE A 495 17.84 6.51 -14.14
C ILE A 495 18.17 7.54 -13.05
N VAL A 496 17.61 7.39 -11.84
CA VAL A 496 17.87 8.32 -10.72
C VAL A 496 19.15 7.94 -10.00
N ASP A 497 19.41 6.65 -9.82
CA ASP A 497 20.58 6.15 -9.09
C ASP A 497 21.28 5.01 -9.84
N ALA A 498 22.56 5.17 -10.08
CA ALA A 498 23.40 4.20 -10.78
C ALA A 498 24.68 4.00 -9.99
N TYR A 499 24.84 2.85 -9.34
CA TYR A 499 26.01 2.60 -8.50
C TYR A 499 26.55 1.18 -8.58
N GLY A 500 27.86 1.05 -8.35
CA GLY A 500 28.56 -0.18 -8.03
C GLY A 500 29.17 -0.09 -6.64
N THR A 501 29.05 -1.14 -5.85
CA THR A 501 29.76 -1.26 -4.55
C THR A 501 30.99 -2.14 -4.73
N VAL A 502 32.15 -1.67 -4.29
CA VAL A 502 33.43 -2.35 -4.38
C VAL A 502 33.92 -2.64 -2.97
N LEU A 503 33.96 -3.93 -2.59
CA LEU A 503 34.85 -4.34 -1.52
C LEU A 503 36.26 -4.38 -2.12
N VAL A 504 37.19 -3.62 -1.55
CA VAL A 504 38.55 -3.54 -2.11
C VAL A 504 39.24 -4.91 -1.97
N PRO A 505 39.80 -5.48 -3.05
CA PRO A 505 40.52 -6.75 -2.99
C PRO A 505 41.64 -6.72 -1.95
N ARG A 506 41.68 -7.73 -1.07
CA ARG A 506 42.74 -7.94 -0.07
C ARG A 506 43.49 -9.25 -0.26
N SER A 507 43.02 -10.07 -1.19
CA SER A 507 43.51 -11.39 -1.53
C SER A 507 43.35 -11.58 -3.03
N GLU A 508 44.00 -12.59 -3.57
CA GLU A 508 43.97 -12.89 -5.01
C GLU A 508 42.69 -13.61 -5.46
N ASP A 509 41.64 -13.70 -4.62
CA ASP A 509 40.40 -14.42 -4.91
C ASP A 509 39.46 -13.69 -5.89
N TYR A 510 39.75 -12.42 -6.19
CA TYR A 510 39.10 -11.63 -7.24
C TYR A 510 39.92 -10.39 -7.59
N THR A 511 39.62 -9.78 -8.74
CA THR A 511 40.28 -8.56 -9.20
C THR A 511 39.34 -7.35 -9.14
N PHE A 512 39.93 -6.16 -8.94
CA PHE A 512 39.20 -4.90 -9.07
C PHE A 512 38.63 -4.73 -10.49
N ASP A 513 39.46 -4.95 -11.50
CA ASP A 513 39.08 -4.88 -12.92
C ASP A 513 37.86 -5.73 -13.25
N GLY A 514 37.84 -7.00 -12.82
CA GLY A 514 36.73 -7.91 -13.08
C GLY A 514 35.45 -7.45 -12.39
N LEU A 515 35.55 -6.87 -11.19
CA LEU A 515 34.40 -6.38 -10.45
C LEU A 515 33.83 -5.10 -11.11
N VAL A 516 34.67 -4.14 -11.47
CA VAL A 516 34.25 -2.92 -12.17
C VAL A 516 33.67 -3.27 -13.55
N ALA A 517 34.31 -4.16 -14.31
CA ALA A 517 33.78 -4.60 -15.61
C ALA A 517 32.37 -5.18 -15.48
N GLN A 518 32.14 -6.00 -14.44
CA GLN A 518 30.83 -6.56 -14.13
C GLN A 518 29.82 -5.47 -13.78
N HIS A 519 30.17 -4.52 -12.91
CA HIS A 519 29.27 -3.42 -12.53
C HIS A 519 28.89 -2.56 -13.74
N VAL A 520 29.88 -2.09 -14.50
CA VAL A 520 29.68 -1.22 -15.66
C VAL A 520 28.79 -1.89 -16.70
N ALA A 521 29.07 -3.16 -17.04
CA ALA A 521 28.27 -3.90 -18.01
C ALA A 521 26.85 -4.19 -17.51
N GLY A 522 26.69 -4.50 -16.21
CA GLY A 522 25.39 -4.74 -15.60
C GLY A 522 24.52 -3.49 -15.52
N ILE A 523 25.12 -2.36 -15.13
CA ILE A 523 24.47 -1.04 -15.10
C ILE A 523 24.04 -0.63 -16.50
N TYR A 524 24.94 -0.73 -17.48
CA TYR A 524 24.59 -0.48 -18.88
C TYR A 524 23.44 -1.39 -19.34
N GLY A 525 23.54 -2.69 -19.04
CA GLY A 525 22.52 -3.68 -19.37
C GLY A 525 21.14 -3.38 -18.79
N ARG A 526 21.05 -2.73 -17.62
CA ARG A 526 19.78 -2.25 -17.06
C ARG A 526 19.37 -0.88 -17.61
N SER A 527 20.30 -0.11 -18.16
CA SER A 527 20.04 1.21 -18.73
C SER A 527 19.40 1.21 -20.10
N ILE A 528 19.53 0.11 -20.85
CA ILE A 528 18.95 0.00 -22.20
C ILE A 528 17.43 -0.14 -22.17
N GLY A 529 16.79 -0.35 -21.02
CA GLY A 529 15.33 -0.47 -20.92
C GLY A 529 14.89 -1.34 -19.76
N ASP A 530 13.59 -1.62 -19.69
CA ASP A 530 13.03 -2.53 -18.69
C ASP A 530 13.38 -4.00 -19.03
N VAL A 531 14.52 -4.45 -18.52
CA VAL A 531 15.05 -5.81 -18.76
C VAL A 531 15.00 -6.66 -17.49
N PRO A 532 14.79 -7.98 -17.62
CA PRO A 532 14.85 -8.90 -16.48
C PRO A 532 16.22 -8.93 -15.79
N THR A 533 16.21 -9.21 -14.48
CA THR A 533 17.44 -9.33 -13.68
C THR A 533 18.40 -10.42 -14.19
N TRP A 534 17.87 -11.56 -14.65
CA TRP A 534 18.70 -12.64 -15.21
C TRP A 534 19.48 -12.15 -16.44
N PHE A 535 18.85 -11.34 -17.29
CA PHE A 535 19.46 -10.81 -18.51
C PHE A 535 20.61 -9.85 -18.18
N SER A 536 20.35 -8.85 -17.33
CA SER A 536 21.38 -7.87 -16.93
C SER A 536 22.52 -8.51 -16.13
N THR A 537 22.22 -9.48 -15.27
CA THR A 537 23.23 -10.23 -14.49
C THR A 537 24.09 -11.12 -15.38
N GLY A 538 23.47 -11.81 -16.34
CA GLY A 538 24.17 -12.62 -17.32
C GLY A 538 25.08 -11.76 -18.20
N LEU A 539 24.55 -10.65 -18.75
CA LEU A 539 25.31 -9.72 -19.57
C LEU A 539 26.53 -9.16 -18.81
N ALA A 540 26.34 -8.77 -17.55
CA ALA A 540 27.41 -8.29 -16.69
C ALA A 540 28.58 -9.27 -16.62
N ARG A 541 28.28 -10.56 -16.36
CA ARG A 541 29.29 -11.62 -16.24
C ARG A 541 29.92 -11.96 -17.60
N VAL A 542 29.14 -12.03 -18.68
CA VAL A 542 29.65 -12.33 -20.03
C VAL A 542 30.63 -11.26 -20.50
N VAL A 543 30.29 -9.99 -20.31
CA VAL A 543 31.17 -8.89 -20.70
C VAL A 543 32.41 -8.84 -19.82
N ALA A 544 32.27 -9.01 -18.49
CA ALA A 544 33.42 -9.08 -17.59
C ALA A 544 34.39 -10.21 -17.99
N ALA A 545 33.87 -11.41 -18.27
CA ALA A 545 34.64 -12.57 -18.74
C ALA A 545 35.36 -12.32 -20.08
N LYS A 546 34.84 -11.42 -20.91
CA LYS A 546 35.40 -11.09 -22.22
C LYS A 546 36.51 -10.04 -22.13
N VAL A 547 36.40 -9.09 -21.20
CA VAL A 547 37.30 -7.91 -21.13
C VAL A 547 38.39 -8.03 -20.06
N VAL A 548 38.21 -8.92 -19.09
CA VAL A 548 39.17 -9.17 -18.00
C VAL A 548 39.67 -10.61 -18.06
N LYS A 549 40.98 -10.80 -17.88
CA LYS A 549 41.62 -12.11 -17.77
C LYS A 549 42.23 -12.27 -16.38
N GLY A 550 42.30 -13.52 -15.89
CA GLY A 550 42.96 -13.84 -14.62
C GLY A 550 42.18 -13.46 -13.36
N ASP A 551 40.87 -13.19 -13.45
CA ASP A 551 40.02 -13.09 -12.26
C ASP A 551 39.50 -14.48 -11.89
N PRO A 552 39.84 -15.03 -10.71
CA PRO A 552 39.43 -16.39 -10.34
C PRO A 552 37.92 -16.61 -10.28
N ARG A 553 37.12 -15.55 -10.08
CA ARG A 553 35.65 -15.67 -10.12
C ARG A 553 35.15 -16.01 -11.51
N ILE A 554 35.79 -15.45 -12.56
CA ILE A 554 35.41 -15.71 -13.95
C ILE A 554 35.60 -17.19 -14.28
N ASP A 555 36.70 -17.78 -13.81
CA ASP A 555 36.98 -19.20 -14.01
C ASP A 555 36.02 -20.06 -13.18
N ALA A 556 35.78 -19.70 -11.92
CA ALA A 556 34.81 -20.37 -11.06
C ALA A 556 33.38 -20.35 -11.64
N TRP A 557 32.95 -19.26 -12.29
CA TRP A 557 31.63 -19.21 -12.94
C TRP A 557 31.51 -20.26 -14.04
N LYS A 558 32.53 -20.40 -14.89
CA LYS A 558 32.53 -21.39 -15.99
C LYS A 558 32.46 -22.80 -15.45
N GLU A 559 33.26 -23.10 -14.41
CA GLU A 559 33.29 -24.42 -13.77
C GLU A 559 31.98 -24.75 -13.05
N SER A 560 31.26 -23.73 -12.57
CA SER A 560 30.02 -23.90 -11.79
C SER A 560 28.77 -24.08 -12.65
N VAL A 561 28.83 -23.91 -13.97
CA VAL A 561 27.65 -24.04 -14.86
C VAL A 561 27.00 -25.41 -14.72
N ASN A 562 27.77 -26.49 -14.90
CA ASN A 562 27.25 -27.85 -14.84
C ASN A 562 26.73 -28.25 -13.44
N PRO A 563 27.46 -27.98 -12.34
CA PRO A 563 26.92 -28.18 -11.00
C PRO A 563 25.64 -27.38 -10.72
N ALA A 564 25.56 -26.12 -11.15
CA ALA A 564 24.37 -25.31 -10.97
C ALA A 564 23.20 -25.90 -11.77
N ALA A 565 23.46 -26.32 -13.01
CA ALA A 565 22.44 -26.90 -13.88
C ALA A 565 21.83 -28.19 -13.29
N SER A 566 22.66 -29.04 -12.67
CA SER A 566 22.18 -30.29 -12.06
C SER A 566 21.27 -30.10 -10.84
N ARG A 567 21.24 -28.90 -10.24
CA ARG A 567 20.38 -28.56 -9.09
C ARG A 567 19.04 -27.95 -9.49
N VAL A 568 18.85 -27.66 -10.78
CA VAL A 568 17.66 -26.98 -11.28
C VAL A 568 16.78 -27.97 -12.02
N ALA A 569 15.49 -28.01 -11.64
CA ALA A 569 14.53 -28.93 -12.24
C ALA A 569 14.09 -28.46 -13.65
N ASN A 570 13.87 -27.15 -13.83
CA ASN A 570 13.39 -26.59 -15.10
C ASN A 570 14.25 -25.39 -15.53
N SER A 571 14.70 -25.38 -16.79
CA SER A 571 15.50 -24.27 -17.33
C SER A 571 14.74 -22.94 -17.33
N SER A 572 13.42 -22.97 -17.45
CA SER A 572 12.55 -21.80 -17.37
C SER A 572 12.58 -21.11 -16.00
N ASP A 573 13.06 -21.78 -14.94
CA ASP A 573 13.25 -21.18 -13.63
C ASP A 573 14.35 -20.08 -13.64
N ILE A 574 15.27 -20.11 -14.61
CA ILE A 574 16.29 -19.08 -14.84
C ILE A 574 15.64 -17.77 -15.28
N VAL A 575 14.73 -17.84 -16.24
CA VAL A 575 14.14 -16.64 -16.85
C VAL A 575 12.94 -16.11 -16.05
N SER A 576 12.24 -16.99 -15.32
CA SER A 576 11.11 -16.60 -14.47
C SER A 576 11.52 -15.94 -13.14
N GLY A 577 12.82 -15.85 -12.86
CA GLY A 577 13.34 -15.22 -11.64
C GLY A 577 13.17 -16.06 -10.37
N LYS A 578 12.75 -17.33 -10.50
CA LYS A 578 12.65 -18.27 -9.37
C LYS A 578 14.02 -18.72 -8.86
N LEU A 579 15.04 -18.70 -9.72
CA LEU A 579 16.41 -18.98 -9.34
C LEU A 579 17.09 -17.71 -8.83
N GLY A 580 17.21 -17.62 -7.50
CA GLY A 580 18.02 -16.61 -6.83
C GLY A 580 19.45 -17.08 -6.56
N GLY A 581 20.28 -16.17 -6.03
CA GLY A 581 21.62 -16.51 -5.55
C GLY A 581 22.64 -16.80 -6.66
N GLU A 582 23.66 -17.58 -6.31
CA GLU A 582 24.80 -17.82 -7.21
C GLU A 582 24.46 -18.75 -8.38
N ASP A 583 23.64 -19.79 -8.15
CA ASP A 583 23.22 -20.73 -9.19
C ASP A 583 22.45 -20.00 -10.31
N GLY A 584 21.48 -19.16 -9.95
CA GLY A 584 20.75 -18.35 -10.92
C GLY A 584 21.65 -17.41 -11.71
N ALA A 585 22.67 -16.82 -11.05
CA ALA A 585 23.60 -15.89 -11.70
C ALA A 585 24.58 -16.60 -12.65
N VAL A 586 25.07 -17.79 -12.30
CA VAL A 586 25.95 -18.61 -13.18
C VAL A 586 25.18 -19.14 -14.38
N LEU A 587 23.94 -19.62 -14.18
CA LEU A 587 23.10 -20.08 -15.30
C LEU A 587 22.68 -18.93 -16.20
N SER A 588 22.41 -17.75 -15.64
CA SER A 588 22.18 -16.52 -16.42
C SER A 588 23.40 -16.14 -17.26
N TYR A 589 24.61 -16.28 -16.71
CA TYR A 589 25.85 -16.07 -17.44
C TYR A 589 25.95 -17.00 -18.66
N SER A 590 25.77 -18.31 -18.48
CA SER A 590 25.85 -19.28 -19.57
C SER A 590 24.72 -19.08 -20.60
N TYR A 591 23.50 -18.81 -20.15
CA TYR A 591 22.38 -18.57 -21.07
C TYR A 591 22.55 -17.29 -21.89
N VAL A 592 22.96 -16.18 -21.27
CA VAL A 592 23.24 -14.94 -22.02
C VAL A 592 24.43 -15.11 -22.96
N GLN A 593 25.43 -15.91 -22.59
CA GLN A 593 26.53 -16.27 -23.48
C GLN A 593 26.00 -16.94 -24.76
N PHE A 594 25.14 -17.95 -24.63
CA PHE A 594 24.46 -18.60 -25.75
C PHE A 594 23.65 -17.62 -26.62
N LEU A 595 22.93 -16.68 -26.00
CA LEU A 595 22.19 -15.65 -26.75
C LEU A 595 23.13 -14.75 -27.57
N MET A 596 24.27 -14.35 -26.97
CA MET A 596 25.26 -13.46 -27.60
C MET A 596 26.07 -14.11 -28.74
N ASP A 597 26.07 -15.44 -28.83
CA ASP A 597 26.74 -16.17 -29.93
C ASP A 597 26.13 -15.84 -31.29
N ASN A 598 24.81 -15.60 -31.35
CA ASN A 598 24.16 -15.06 -32.54
C ASN A 598 24.09 -13.53 -32.50
N GLN A 599 25.17 -12.89 -32.93
CA GLN A 599 25.28 -11.42 -32.92
C GLN A 599 24.18 -10.69 -33.70
N ALA A 600 23.64 -11.28 -34.77
CA ALA A 600 22.56 -10.67 -35.53
C ALA A 600 21.27 -10.58 -34.68
N ARG A 601 20.88 -11.70 -34.04
CA ARG A 601 19.71 -11.74 -33.15
C ARG A 601 19.92 -10.89 -31.91
N TRP A 602 21.10 -10.95 -31.31
CA TRP A 602 21.47 -10.12 -30.17
C TRP A 602 21.28 -8.62 -30.46
N ASN A 603 21.79 -8.14 -31.59
CA ASN A 603 21.65 -6.73 -31.96
C ASN A 603 20.18 -6.34 -32.18
N VAL A 604 19.35 -7.21 -32.77
CA VAL A 604 17.91 -6.96 -32.92
C VAL A 604 17.24 -6.80 -31.55
N LEU A 605 17.55 -7.69 -30.59
CA LEU A 605 17.01 -7.60 -29.23
C LEU A 605 17.43 -6.28 -28.55
N VAL A 606 18.73 -6.00 -28.47
CA VAL A 606 19.26 -4.83 -27.77
C VAL A 606 18.78 -3.53 -28.41
N ASN A 607 18.76 -3.43 -29.74
CA ASN A 607 18.26 -2.26 -30.45
C ASN A 607 16.76 -2.06 -30.25
N SER A 608 15.97 -3.14 -30.22
CA SER A 608 14.53 -3.02 -30.00
C SER A 608 14.22 -2.52 -28.58
N VAL A 609 14.90 -3.08 -27.58
CA VAL A 609 14.70 -2.71 -26.17
C VAL A 609 15.19 -1.28 -25.90
N SER A 610 16.35 -0.90 -26.42
CA SER A 610 16.88 0.48 -26.32
C SER A 610 16.01 1.53 -26.99
N ASN A 611 15.16 1.14 -27.94
CA ASN A 611 14.15 1.99 -28.54
C ASN A 611 12.78 1.91 -27.82
N GLY A 612 12.74 1.37 -26.59
CA GLY A 612 11.55 1.36 -25.72
C GLY A 612 10.61 0.17 -25.92
N ALA A 613 10.98 -0.84 -26.72
CA ALA A 613 10.14 -2.02 -26.87
C ALA A 613 10.12 -2.86 -25.58
N ASN A 614 8.96 -3.44 -25.25
CA ASN A 614 8.85 -4.42 -24.17
C ASN A 614 9.81 -5.59 -24.42
N PHE A 615 10.58 -5.97 -23.39
CA PHE A 615 11.65 -6.97 -23.51
C PHE A 615 11.16 -8.31 -24.08
N ASN A 616 10.05 -8.86 -23.59
CA ASN A 616 9.56 -10.16 -24.05
C ASN A 616 9.11 -10.12 -25.51
N LYS A 617 8.45 -9.03 -25.94
CA LYS A 617 8.09 -8.84 -27.35
C LYS A 617 9.32 -8.70 -28.24
N ALA A 618 10.30 -7.89 -27.81
CA ALA A 618 11.56 -7.73 -28.53
C ALA A 618 12.34 -9.04 -28.63
N PHE A 619 12.31 -9.84 -27.56
CA PHE A 619 12.96 -11.16 -27.51
C PHE A 619 12.33 -12.13 -28.50
N VAL A 620 11.00 -12.23 -28.54
CA VAL A 620 10.29 -13.05 -29.53
C VAL A 620 10.63 -12.59 -30.96
N GLY A 621 10.66 -11.27 -31.21
CA GLY A 621 11.05 -10.73 -32.51
C GLY A 621 12.49 -11.08 -32.91
N ALA A 622 13.42 -11.15 -31.95
CA ALA A 622 14.82 -11.44 -32.19
C ALA A 622 15.14 -12.93 -32.31
N TYR A 623 14.56 -13.77 -31.44
CA TYR A 623 14.90 -15.20 -31.31
C TYR A 623 13.83 -16.15 -31.84
N GLY A 624 12.63 -15.63 -32.16
CA GLY A 624 11.52 -16.38 -32.74
C GLY A 624 10.58 -17.04 -31.74
N ASP A 625 10.91 -17.04 -30.44
CA ASP A 625 10.05 -17.57 -29.37
C ASP A 625 10.36 -16.89 -28.02
N THR A 626 9.62 -17.25 -26.97
CA THR A 626 9.75 -16.62 -25.64
C THR A 626 11.08 -16.97 -24.96
N PRO A 627 11.55 -16.15 -23.98
CA PRO A 627 12.77 -16.45 -23.21
C PRO A 627 12.76 -17.85 -22.57
N GLU A 628 11.61 -18.32 -22.10
CA GLU A 628 11.42 -19.63 -21.48
C GLU A 628 11.73 -20.75 -22.46
N LYS A 629 11.12 -20.73 -23.64
CA LYS A 629 11.32 -21.78 -24.64
C LYS A 629 12.72 -21.75 -25.23
N ILE A 630 13.30 -20.57 -25.45
CA ILE A 630 14.70 -20.48 -25.90
C ILE A 630 15.65 -21.02 -24.83
N SER A 631 15.34 -20.84 -23.54
CA SER A 631 16.13 -21.44 -22.45
C SER A 631 16.08 -22.96 -22.46
N GLU A 632 14.95 -23.58 -22.84
CA GLU A 632 14.84 -25.04 -22.97
C GLU A 632 15.69 -25.58 -24.13
N ILE A 633 15.78 -24.84 -25.24
CA ILE A 633 16.65 -25.21 -26.37
C ILE A 633 18.11 -25.18 -25.94
N TRP A 634 18.52 -24.09 -25.29
CA TRP A 634 19.87 -23.96 -24.72
C TRP A 634 20.18 -25.11 -23.75
N TRP A 635 19.25 -25.42 -22.83
CA TRP A 635 19.41 -26.51 -21.86
C TRP A 635 19.64 -27.88 -22.52
N LYS A 636 18.92 -28.16 -23.61
CA LYS A 636 19.03 -29.43 -24.35
C LYS A 636 20.29 -29.52 -25.20
N SER A 637 20.88 -28.39 -25.59
CA SER A 637 22.12 -28.37 -26.40
C SER A 637 23.38 -28.81 -25.65
N GLY A 638 23.27 -29.09 -24.35
CA GLY A 638 24.40 -29.41 -23.48
C GLY A 638 25.08 -28.12 -23.05
N SER A 639 24.69 -27.61 -21.88
CA SER A 639 25.32 -26.46 -21.23
C SER A 639 26.77 -26.71 -20.86
#